data_AF-A0A512UJK1-F1
#
_entry.id   AF-A0A512UJK1-F1
#
_cell.length_a   1.000
_cell.length_b   1.000
_cell.length_c   1.000
_cell.angle_alpha   90.00
_cell.angle_beta   90.00
_cell.angle_gamma   90.00
#
_symmetry.space_group_name_H-M   'P 1'
#
loop_
_entity.id
_entity.type
_entity.pdbx_description
1 polymer ?
#
loop_
_entity_poly.entity_id
_entity_poly.type
_entity_poly.pdbx_seq_one_letter_code
_entity_poly.pdbx_strand_id
1 'polypeptide(L)'
;MSLDSLISPEQIPYEESLLQDTHNETLWLEYVETCGSDFHKAVFILDRAVSELPASTLLWNTYLQLPWGSQHKDQLLKLYERALVVLYDTPAFWIKYVDLLHVEKSEPGRARLRKALDMALFSLDRTQHPRFWDIYLSLADEMANTDAAAIYARFFEVSSDELPNGPARTPQHCVLKVAEYGDYTQALNLFQTLAQANPRPSRSHAEFVLDFLQLLSAATAFRADAFVEKTARNAALDTPELAKRYFLAVAAYHSARQALETARHFHALAFEAATSVSDIIEVFDIVSNWEENQLEKLYESQAYDELKLRMRSFRRLLDVQPVLVNDVLIKAHPHCVDHWLERASIYQEKQNPAEVIGTYVAAIRRVNPLKATSTHGNTMASLWIKYAEIYISQEDLSTANVIFSHAVKSQFRTPEELAQLYIAWTEMIFMVSDDEALQHLEQVLFVPPSEATPDKLSPSKASSKEEEYAEKKSVHAQLFRNGTLWGFYVDMLKAMIEEDHDNSRIYQKLGSAYAKLLALQIISIRSLLDYADFLDQHEGQGKSFVAYEAGIRNFKSPQAQYHIWHVYLDKAIQSLENDEQIRDLFDRCLSSEMPGFHACDIYMRYFNFEMARANVVRAVKIIREAIAYLTRTFSLPRYTRENRNKIADDKFVLYSKVASVVLGSLHDNNLYRDFMTEALQDGQLPLARSIDLGLEFIQFETNQKEVHRTRALFRYLAGLGHPDAHVMKKVWQKWQEWEVDSGTEESYKQLLKARRQILNEYKDVKDIKSDINPMGFVMAEAKPVTTTEDTAAPKNPDVIELDMDM
;
A
#
# COMPACT_ATOMS: atom_id res chain seq x y z
N MET A 1 -27.40 -87.05 -14.16
CA MET A 1 -26.30 -88.00 -14.39
C MET A 1 -26.49 -89.18 -13.44
N SER A 2 -26.12 -90.40 -13.83
CA SER A 2 -26.23 -91.60 -12.98
C SER A 2 -25.26 -91.50 -11.80
N LEU A 3 -25.71 -91.88 -10.60
CA LEU A 3 -24.91 -91.87 -9.35
C LEU A 3 -23.57 -92.62 -9.52
N ASP A 4 -23.58 -93.72 -10.28
CA ASP A 4 -22.38 -94.55 -10.56
C ASP A 4 -21.29 -93.84 -11.39
N SER A 5 -21.61 -92.71 -12.04
CA SER A 5 -20.60 -91.92 -12.79
C SER A 5 -19.88 -90.87 -11.93
N LEU A 6 -20.41 -90.60 -10.74
CA LEU A 6 -19.91 -89.57 -9.83
C LEU A 6 -19.00 -90.15 -8.73
N ILE A 7 -19.16 -91.42 -8.38
CA ILE A 7 -18.40 -92.09 -7.31
C ILE A 7 -17.43 -93.10 -7.94
N SER A 8 -16.13 -92.90 -7.77
CA SER A 8 -15.10 -93.88 -8.18
C SER A 8 -14.87 -94.94 -7.09
N PRO A 9 -14.38 -96.15 -7.40
CA PRO A 9 -14.13 -97.18 -6.38
C PRO A 9 -13.05 -96.79 -5.35
N GLU A 10 -12.21 -95.80 -5.66
CA GLU A 10 -11.20 -95.23 -4.76
C GLU A 10 -11.81 -94.31 -3.67
N GLN A 11 -13.07 -93.94 -3.83
CA GLN A 11 -13.80 -92.98 -2.98
C GLN A 11 -14.69 -93.65 -1.93
N ILE A 12 -14.96 -94.96 -2.06
CA ILE A 12 -15.77 -95.75 -1.13
C ILE A 12 -15.27 -95.67 0.34
N PRO A 13 -13.95 -95.69 0.63
CA PRO A 13 -13.47 -95.55 2.02
C PRO A 13 -13.81 -94.20 2.66
N TYR A 14 -13.91 -93.14 1.86
CA TYR A 14 -14.36 -91.83 2.34
C TYR A 14 -15.87 -91.82 2.58
N GLU A 15 -16.67 -92.48 1.73
CA GLU A 15 -18.12 -92.58 1.95
C GLU A 15 -18.47 -93.43 3.17
N GLU A 16 -17.74 -94.52 3.41
CA GLU A 16 -17.91 -95.35 4.61
C GLU A 16 -17.52 -94.61 5.90
N SER A 17 -16.47 -93.78 5.85
CA SER A 17 -16.05 -92.97 6.99
C SER A 17 -16.98 -91.77 7.24
N LEU A 18 -17.53 -91.15 6.19
CA LEU A 18 -18.55 -90.11 6.32
C LEU A 18 -19.88 -90.63 6.85
N LEU A 19 -20.23 -91.89 6.59
CA LEU A 19 -21.39 -92.55 7.21
C LEU A 19 -21.20 -92.81 8.71
N GLN A 20 -19.94 -92.96 9.16
CA GLN A 20 -19.61 -93.15 10.57
C GLN A 20 -19.56 -91.81 11.32
N ASP A 21 -18.89 -90.81 10.76
CA ASP A 21 -18.71 -89.47 11.35
C ASP A 21 -19.10 -88.36 10.36
N THR A 22 -20.40 -88.09 10.26
CA THR A 22 -20.98 -87.10 9.32
C THR A 22 -20.51 -85.66 9.56
N HIS A 23 -20.12 -85.33 10.79
CA HIS A 23 -19.79 -83.97 11.21
C HIS A 23 -18.30 -83.61 11.10
N ASN A 24 -17.46 -84.48 10.58
CA ASN A 24 -16.02 -84.23 10.52
C ASN A 24 -15.63 -83.40 9.28
N GLU A 25 -15.28 -82.13 9.50
CA GLU A 25 -14.91 -81.17 8.45
C GLU A 25 -13.64 -81.59 7.68
N THR A 26 -12.68 -82.25 8.31
CA THR A 26 -11.40 -82.61 7.65
C THR A 26 -11.59 -83.74 6.64
N LEU A 27 -12.48 -84.70 6.93
CA LEU A 27 -12.79 -85.80 6.02
C LEU A 27 -13.47 -85.30 4.75
N TRP A 28 -14.37 -84.32 4.86
CA TRP A 28 -15.00 -83.68 3.70
C TRP A 28 -13.98 -82.93 2.83
N LEU A 29 -13.01 -82.24 3.44
CA LEU A 29 -11.95 -81.53 2.72
C LEU A 29 -10.99 -82.49 2.01
N GLU A 30 -10.49 -83.52 2.70
CA GLU A 30 -9.65 -84.57 2.13
C GLU A 30 -10.36 -85.29 0.97
N TYR A 31 -11.66 -85.55 1.14
CA TYR A 31 -12.48 -86.16 0.11
C TYR A 31 -12.60 -85.27 -1.15
N VAL A 32 -12.70 -83.96 -0.98
CA VAL A 32 -12.73 -83.00 -2.09
C VAL A 32 -11.36 -82.85 -2.76
N GLU A 33 -10.27 -82.87 -2.00
CA GLU A 33 -8.90 -82.77 -2.54
C GLU A 33 -8.56 -83.94 -3.47
N THR A 34 -8.96 -85.16 -3.09
CA THR A 34 -8.81 -86.35 -3.96
C THR A 34 -9.62 -86.25 -5.27
N CYS A 35 -10.72 -85.49 -5.25
CA CYS A 35 -11.61 -85.28 -6.38
C CYS A 35 -11.29 -84.02 -7.20
N GLY A 36 -10.23 -83.29 -6.88
CA GLY A 36 -9.93 -81.96 -7.43
C GLY A 36 -9.78 -81.90 -8.95
N SER A 37 -9.63 -83.03 -9.65
CA SER A 37 -9.55 -83.10 -11.11
C SER A 37 -10.91 -82.96 -11.82
N ASP A 38 -12.02 -83.33 -11.17
CA ASP A 38 -13.36 -83.40 -11.78
C ASP A 38 -14.32 -82.35 -11.17
N PHE A 39 -14.56 -81.25 -11.89
CA PHE A 39 -15.43 -80.15 -11.43
C PHE A 39 -16.82 -80.60 -10.98
N HIS A 40 -17.50 -81.46 -11.75
CA HIS A 40 -18.85 -81.91 -11.43
C HIS A 40 -18.93 -82.82 -10.18
N LYS A 41 -17.88 -83.60 -9.92
CA LYS A 41 -17.81 -84.45 -8.72
C LYS A 41 -17.52 -83.61 -7.48
N ALA A 42 -16.58 -82.67 -7.58
CA ALA A 42 -16.30 -81.72 -6.51
C ALA A 42 -17.54 -80.89 -6.14
N VAL A 43 -18.31 -80.42 -7.12
CA VAL A 43 -19.57 -79.69 -6.86
C VAL A 43 -20.60 -80.57 -6.15
N PHE A 44 -20.78 -81.82 -6.60
CA PHE A 44 -21.73 -82.76 -5.99
C PHE A 44 -21.39 -83.09 -4.52
N ILE A 45 -20.11 -83.36 -4.25
CA ILE A 45 -19.62 -83.68 -2.91
C ILE A 45 -19.79 -82.46 -1.98
N LEU A 46 -19.43 -81.27 -2.45
CA LEU A 46 -19.53 -80.06 -1.65
C LEU A 46 -20.99 -79.61 -1.44
N ASP A 47 -21.89 -79.80 -2.40
CA ASP A 47 -23.33 -79.55 -2.20
C ASP A 47 -23.90 -80.43 -1.06
N ARG A 48 -23.43 -81.69 -0.97
CA ARG A 48 -23.78 -82.60 0.12
C ARG A 48 -23.14 -82.14 1.43
N ALA A 49 -21.84 -81.88 1.43
CA ALA A 49 -21.09 -81.46 2.61
C ALA A 49 -21.69 -80.18 3.24
N VAL A 50 -22.05 -79.20 2.41
CA VAL A 50 -22.66 -77.94 2.82
C VAL A 50 -24.10 -78.12 3.35
N SER A 51 -24.85 -79.11 2.84
CA SER A 51 -26.17 -79.43 3.35
C SER A 51 -26.13 -80.09 4.73
N GLU A 52 -25.09 -80.88 5.00
CA GLU A 52 -24.89 -81.57 6.27
C GLU A 52 -24.22 -80.67 7.33
N LEU A 53 -23.29 -79.80 6.90
CA LEU A 53 -22.59 -78.82 7.75
C LEU A 53 -22.76 -77.39 7.20
N PRO A 54 -23.92 -76.76 7.43
CA PRO A 54 -24.21 -75.45 6.86
C PRO A 54 -23.37 -74.32 7.49
N ALA A 55 -22.88 -74.48 8.73
CA ALA A 55 -22.17 -73.44 9.48
C ALA A 55 -20.66 -73.35 9.19
N SER A 56 -20.06 -74.35 8.51
CA SER A 56 -18.61 -74.42 8.34
C SER A 56 -18.12 -73.47 7.24
N THR A 57 -17.37 -72.42 7.59
CA THR A 57 -16.87 -71.43 6.63
C THR A 57 -15.83 -72.00 5.65
N LEU A 58 -15.09 -73.03 6.05
CA LEU A 58 -14.05 -73.66 5.23
C LEU A 58 -14.65 -74.41 4.04
N LEU A 59 -15.70 -75.20 4.24
CA LEU A 59 -16.39 -75.93 3.16
C LEU A 59 -17.04 -74.98 2.15
N TRP A 60 -17.64 -73.89 2.63
CA TRP A 60 -18.16 -72.84 1.76
C TRP A 60 -17.04 -72.13 0.98
N ASN A 61 -15.90 -71.84 1.61
CA ASN A 61 -14.75 -71.25 0.93
C ASN A 61 -14.21 -72.17 -0.18
N THR A 62 -14.04 -73.47 0.09
CA THR A 62 -13.57 -74.42 -0.93
C THR A 62 -14.57 -74.55 -2.08
N TYR A 63 -15.86 -74.55 -1.78
CA TYR A 63 -16.92 -74.61 -2.78
C TYR A 63 -16.99 -73.36 -3.68
N LEU A 64 -16.82 -72.19 -3.08
CA LEU A 64 -16.81 -70.93 -3.82
C LEU A 64 -15.49 -70.68 -4.58
N GLN A 65 -14.38 -71.33 -4.19
CA GLN A 65 -13.07 -71.24 -4.87
C GLN A 65 -12.90 -72.21 -6.05
N LEU A 66 -13.85 -73.11 -6.29
CA LEU A 66 -13.84 -73.96 -7.48
C LEU A 66 -13.75 -73.12 -8.77
N PRO A 67 -13.16 -73.64 -9.86
CA PRO A 67 -13.03 -72.92 -11.12
C PRO A 67 -14.36 -72.83 -11.87
N TRP A 68 -15.23 -71.90 -11.43
CA TRP A 68 -16.51 -71.60 -12.05
C TRP A 68 -16.30 -70.91 -13.41
N GLY A 69 -16.72 -71.55 -14.51
CA GLY A 69 -16.70 -70.95 -15.85
C GLY A 69 -17.81 -69.89 -16.04
N SER A 70 -17.67 -69.04 -17.06
CA SER A 70 -18.63 -67.97 -17.38
C SER A 70 -20.07 -68.45 -17.61
N GLN A 71 -20.27 -69.72 -17.96
CA GLN A 71 -21.59 -70.33 -18.18
C GLN A 71 -22.33 -70.68 -16.88
N HIS A 72 -21.62 -70.76 -15.74
CA HIS A 72 -22.17 -71.15 -14.45
C HIS A 72 -22.40 -69.96 -13.49
N LYS A 73 -22.33 -68.72 -13.99
CA LYS A 73 -22.48 -67.51 -13.17
C LYS A 73 -23.79 -67.45 -12.39
N ASP A 74 -24.91 -67.82 -13.01
CA ASP A 74 -26.22 -67.86 -12.34
C ASP A 74 -26.30 -68.92 -11.24
N GLN A 75 -25.59 -70.04 -11.44
CA GLN A 75 -25.49 -71.08 -10.41
C GLN A 75 -24.64 -70.56 -9.26
N LEU A 76 -23.50 -69.94 -9.55
CA LEU A 76 -22.63 -69.31 -8.56
C LEU A 76 -23.36 -68.22 -7.75
N LEU A 77 -24.16 -67.36 -8.39
CA LEU A 77 -24.96 -66.35 -7.70
C LEU A 77 -25.98 -66.97 -6.73
N LYS A 78 -26.68 -68.04 -7.15
CA LYS A 78 -27.58 -68.80 -6.26
C LYS A 78 -26.84 -69.49 -5.12
N LEU A 79 -25.60 -69.91 -5.35
CA LEU A 79 -24.77 -70.50 -4.29
C LEU A 79 -24.33 -69.45 -3.28
N TYR A 80 -23.96 -68.24 -3.72
CA TYR A 80 -23.74 -67.12 -2.81
C TYR A 80 -25.01 -66.74 -2.04
N GLU A 81 -26.18 -66.73 -2.68
CA GLU A 81 -27.46 -66.50 -1.99
C GLU A 81 -27.73 -67.56 -0.91
N ARG A 82 -27.49 -68.84 -1.21
CA ARG A 82 -27.58 -69.94 -0.22
C ARG A 82 -26.57 -69.79 0.90
N ALA A 83 -25.33 -69.42 0.58
CA ALA A 83 -24.26 -69.22 1.55
C ALA A 83 -24.58 -68.06 2.50
N LEU A 84 -25.05 -66.93 1.96
CA LEU A 84 -25.35 -65.71 2.72
C LEU A 84 -26.59 -65.83 3.60
N VAL A 85 -27.53 -66.73 3.30
CA VAL A 85 -28.65 -67.05 4.22
C VAL A 85 -28.14 -67.65 5.54
N VAL A 86 -27.07 -68.45 5.47
CA VAL A 86 -26.51 -69.13 6.65
C VAL A 86 -25.37 -68.34 7.29
N LEU A 87 -24.49 -67.75 6.49
CA LEU A 87 -23.27 -67.05 6.90
C LEU A 87 -23.37 -65.54 6.65
N TYR A 88 -24.47 -64.94 7.12
CA TYR A 88 -24.75 -63.52 6.93
C TYR A 88 -23.69 -62.60 7.57
N ASP A 89 -23.02 -63.05 8.64
CA ASP A 89 -22.01 -62.29 9.39
C ASP A 89 -20.64 -62.17 8.69
N THR A 90 -20.41 -62.88 7.58
CA THR A 90 -19.08 -62.98 6.96
C THR A 90 -18.87 -61.94 5.85
N PRO A 91 -18.02 -60.90 6.03
CA PRO A 91 -17.89 -59.81 5.05
C PRO A 91 -17.27 -60.24 3.71
N ALA A 92 -16.40 -61.25 3.73
CA ALA A 92 -15.68 -61.70 2.54
C ALA A 92 -16.60 -62.30 1.46
N PHE A 93 -17.70 -62.97 1.86
CA PHE A 93 -18.69 -63.49 0.92
C PHE A 93 -19.55 -62.38 0.33
N TRP A 94 -19.94 -61.39 1.14
CA TRP A 94 -20.67 -60.22 0.66
C TRP A 94 -19.85 -59.42 -0.36
N ILE A 95 -18.56 -59.18 -0.11
CA ILE A 95 -17.69 -58.44 -1.05
C ILE A 95 -17.64 -59.16 -2.40
N LYS A 96 -17.33 -60.46 -2.42
CA LYS A 96 -17.26 -61.23 -3.67
C LYS A 96 -18.60 -61.32 -4.39
N TYR A 97 -19.70 -61.44 -3.65
CA TYR A 97 -21.04 -61.46 -4.23
C TYR A 97 -21.41 -60.12 -4.87
N VAL A 98 -21.11 -59.01 -4.19
CA VAL A 98 -21.31 -57.65 -4.70
C VAL A 98 -20.41 -57.38 -5.91
N ASP A 99 -19.15 -57.81 -5.90
CA ASP A 99 -18.23 -57.67 -7.03
C ASP A 99 -18.74 -58.42 -8.28
N LEU A 100 -19.27 -59.64 -8.11
CA LEU A 100 -19.87 -60.41 -9.19
C LEU A 100 -21.11 -59.73 -9.76
N LEU A 101 -21.95 -59.15 -8.92
CA LEU A 101 -23.14 -58.40 -9.32
C LEU A 101 -22.79 -57.04 -9.95
N HIS A 102 -21.72 -56.39 -9.51
CA HIS A 102 -21.26 -55.10 -10.06
C HIS A 102 -20.82 -55.22 -11.52
N VAL A 103 -20.28 -56.37 -11.92
CA VAL A 103 -19.92 -56.66 -13.32
C VAL A 103 -21.17 -56.79 -14.20
N GLU A 104 -22.33 -57.14 -13.64
CA GLU A 104 -23.59 -57.32 -14.38
C GLU A 104 -24.36 -56.00 -14.52
N LYS A 105 -24.10 -55.26 -15.60
CA LYS A 105 -24.72 -53.93 -15.85
C LYS A 105 -26.19 -53.95 -16.31
N SER A 106 -26.82 -55.12 -16.38
CA SER A 106 -28.22 -55.28 -16.80
C SER A 106 -29.20 -54.68 -15.79
N GLU A 107 -30.34 -54.12 -16.23
CA GLU A 107 -31.39 -53.59 -15.34
C GLU A 107 -31.83 -54.54 -14.20
N PRO A 108 -32.11 -55.84 -14.44
CA PRO A 108 -32.41 -56.78 -13.35
C PRO A 108 -31.20 -57.01 -12.43
N GLY A 109 -29.97 -56.93 -12.97
CA GLY A 109 -28.72 -57.00 -12.21
C GLY A 109 -28.57 -55.84 -11.24
N ARG A 110 -28.89 -54.61 -11.67
CA ARG A 110 -28.88 -53.41 -10.81
C ARG A 110 -29.89 -53.49 -9.66
N ALA A 111 -31.08 -54.02 -9.92
CA ALA A 111 -32.09 -54.23 -8.89
C ALA A 111 -31.67 -55.31 -7.87
N ARG A 112 -31.02 -56.39 -8.33
CA ARG A 112 -30.42 -57.42 -7.47
C ARG A 112 -29.27 -56.86 -6.65
N LEU A 113 -28.39 -56.07 -7.27
CA LEU A 113 -27.27 -55.40 -6.62
C LEU A 113 -27.75 -54.42 -5.53
N ARG A 114 -28.80 -53.63 -5.78
CA ARG A 114 -29.41 -52.79 -4.73
C ARG A 114 -29.89 -53.62 -3.55
N LYS A 115 -30.66 -54.70 -3.81
CA LYS A 115 -31.14 -55.57 -2.73
C LYS A 115 -29.99 -56.22 -1.97
N ALA A 116 -28.94 -56.66 -2.68
CA ALA A 116 -27.74 -57.23 -2.07
C ALA A 116 -27.03 -56.21 -1.18
N LEU A 117 -26.90 -54.97 -1.62
CA LEU A 117 -26.29 -53.89 -0.84
C LEU A 117 -27.14 -53.50 0.38
N ASP A 118 -28.46 -53.38 0.22
CA ASP A 118 -29.38 -53.13 1.35
C ASP A 118 -29.31 -54.26 2.40
N MET A 119 -29.23 -55.52 1.96
CA MET A 119 -29.08 -56.68 2.85
C MET A 119 -27.68 -56.75 3.49
N ALA A 120 -26.62 -56.38 2.76
CA ALA A 120 -25.26 -56.33 3.28
C ALA A 120 -25.13 -55.25 4.37
N LEU A 121 -25.71 -54.06 4.16
CA LEU A 121 -25.71 -52.98 5.14
C LEU A 121 -26.53 -53.33 6.39
N PHE A 122 -27.59 -54.14 6.25
CA PHE A 122 -28.39 -54.61 7.39
C PHE A 122 -27.69 -55.70 8.20
N SER A 123 -26.95 -56.61 7.54
CA SER A 123 -26.34 -57.78 8.18
C SER A 123 -24.94 -57.53 8.75
N LEU A 124 -24.16 -56.62 8.16
CA LEU A 124 -22.76 -56.41 8.54
C LEU A 124 -22.58 -55.31 9.58
N ASP A 125 -21.50 -55.42 10.36
CA ASP A 125 -21.07 -54.39 11.29
C ASP A 125 -20.66 -53.08 10.58
N ARG A 126 -20.87 -51.96 11.29
CA ARG A 126 -20.63 -50.59 10.80
C ARG A 126 -19.22 -50.35 10.23
N THR A 127 -18.22 -51.11 10.69
CA THR A 127 -16.83 -50.96 10.23
C THR A 127 -16.63 -51.36 8.76
N GLN A 128 -17.50 -52.23 8.21
CA GLN A 128 -17.39 -52.72 6.84
C GLN A 128 -18.26 -51.93 5.85
N HIS A 129 -19.17 -51.09 6.36
CA HIS A 129 -20.08 -50.27 5.57
C HIS A 129 -19.39 -49.32 4.57
N PRO A 130 -18.22 -48.70 4.84
CA PRO A 130 -17.56 -47.80 3.90
C PRO A 130 -17.44 -48.32 2.47
N ARG A 131 -16.99 -49.57 2.31
CA ARG A 131 -16.76 -50.18 1.00
C ARG A 131 -18.05 -50.45 0.23
N PHE A 132 -19.12 -50.81 0.94
CA PHE A 132 -20.42 -51.01 0.31
C PHE A 132 -21.06 -49.69 -0.09
N TRP A 133 -20.85 -48.62 0.68
CA TRP A 133 -21.31 -47.28 0.31
C TRP A 133 -20.62 -46.73 -0.94
N ASP A 134 -19.31 -46.97 -1.16
CA ASP A 134 -18.63 -46.56 -2.40
C ASP A 134 -19.30 -47.16 -3.65
N ILE A 135 -19.60 -48.46 -3.58
CA ILE A 135 -20.27 -49.19 -4.66
C ILE A 135 -21.73 -48.72 -4.79
N TYR A 136 -22.39 -48.43 -3.67
CA TYR A 136 -23.79 -47.99 -3.68
C TYR A 136 -23.97 -46.57 -4.22
N LEU A 137 -23.03 -45.67 -3.93
CA LEU A 137 -23.00 -44.31 -4.43
C LEU A 137 -22.62 -44.26 -5.92
N SER A 138 -21.66 -45.08 -6.38
CA SER A 138 -21.38 -45.20 -7.82
C SER A 138 -22.57 -45.74 -8.60
N LEU A 139 -23.33 -46.69 -8.04
CA LEU A 139 -24.59 -47.15 -8.62
C LEU A 139 -25.63 -46.02 -8.66
N ALA A 140 -25.74 -45.22 -7.60
CA ALA A 140 -26.64 -44.08 -7.57
C ALA A 140 -26.28 -43.03 -8.64
N ASP A 141 -24.99 -42.78 -8.84
CA ASP A 141 -24.46 -41.90 -9.89
C ASP A 141 -24.82 -42.41 -11.30
N GLU A 142 -24.78 -43.73 -11.54
CA GLU A 142 -25.16 -44.35 -12.82
C GLU A 142 -26.67 -44.37 -13.09
N MET A 143 -27.50 -44.44 -12.04
CA MET A 143 -28.96 -44.56 -12.16
C MET A 143 -29.67 -43.23 -12.35
N ALA A 144 -29.17 -42.16 -11.74
CA ALA A 144 -29.67 -40.78 -11.88
C ALA A 144 -31.21 -40.59 -11.77
N ASN A 145 -31.87 -41.43 -10.97
CA ASN A 145 -33.33 -41.43 -10.78
C ASN A 145 -33.72 -41.03 -9.34
N THR A 146 -35.02 -40.90 -9.06
CA THR A 146 -35.57 -40.66 -7.71
C THR A 146 -35.08 -41.70 -6.68
N ASP A 147 -34.89 -42.94 -7.12
CA ASP A 147 -34.33 -44.00 -6.28
C ASP A 147 -32.87 -43.70 -5.86
N ALA A 148 -32.09 -42.99 -6.69
CA ALA A 148 -30.75 -42.54 -6.35
C ALA A 148 -30.80 -41.43 -5.29
N ALA A 149 -31.77 -40.52 -5.36
CA ALA A 149 -31.99 -39.49 -4.34
C ALA A 149 -32.26 -40.11 -2.96
N ALA A 150 -33.08 -41.17 -2.89
CA ALA A 150 -33.33 -41.90 -1.65
C ALA A 150 -32.06 -42.58 -1.09
N ILE A 151 -31.17 -43.07 -1.95
CA ILE A 151 -29.88 -43.66 -1.55
C ILE A 151 -28.97 -42.59 -0.93
N TYR A 152 -28.87 -41.42 -1.56
CA TYR A 152 -28.09 -40.29 -1.03
C TYR A 152 -28.68 -39.73 0.28
N ALA A 153 -30.01 -39.73 0.42
CA ALA A 153 -30.68 -39.35 1.66
C ALA A 153 -30.36 -40.32 2.82
N ARG A 154 -30.36 -41.64 2.55
CA ARG A 154 -29.94 -42.64 3.53
C ARG A 154 -28.47 -42.48 3.92
N PHE A 155 -27.60 -42.24 2.94
CA PHE A 155 -26.19 -41.98 3.21
C PHE A 155 -25.98 -40.73 4.07
N PHE A 156 -26.80 -39.69 3.88
CA PHE A 156 -26.78 -38.50 4.72
C PHE A 156 -27.09 -38.80 6.19
N GLU A 157 -28.14 -39.60 6.46
CA GLU A 157 -28.50 -40.00 7.83
C GLU A 157 -27.38 -40.80 8.52
N VAL A 158 -26.69 -41.66 7.77
CA VAL A 158 -25.59 -42.48 8.32
C VAL A 158 -24.29 -41.68 8.48
N SER A 159 -24.00 -40.75 7.57
CA SER A 159 -22.80 -39.90 7.62
C SER A 159 -22.85 -38.84 8.73
N SER A 160 -24.05 -38.51 9.24
CA SER A 160 -24.25 -37.70 10.46
C SER A 160 -23.58 -38.31 11.70
N ASP A 161 -23.43 -39.65 11.74
CA ASP A 161 -22.98 -40.40 12.92
C ASP A 161 -21.50 -40.85 12.85
N GLU A 162 -20.68 -40.21 12.00
CA GLU A 162 -19.23 -40.45 11.79
C GLU A 162 -18.84 -41.92 11.54
N LEU A 163 -18.83 -42.33 10.26
CA LEU A 163 -18.21 -43.60 9.83
C LEU A 163 -16.67 -43.50 9.87
N PRO A 164 -15.96 -44.35 10.65
CA PRO A 164 -14.50 -44.42 10.58
C PRO A 164 -14.09 -44.93 9.19
N ASN A 165 -13.34 -44.12 8.43
CA ASN A 165 -12.81 -44.45 7.10
C ASN A 165 -13.87 -44.64 5.99
N GLY A 166 -14.97 -43.88 6.01
CA GLY A 166 -15.95 -43.78 4.90
C GLY A 166 -15.49 -42.91 3.71
N PRO A 167 -16.15 -42.97 2.54
CA PRO A 167 -15.92 -41.99 1.47
C PRO A 167 -16.11 -40.58 2.02
N ALA A 168 -15.08 -39.75 1.88
CA ALA A 168 -15.08 -38.35 2.31
C ALA A 168 -15.94 -37.48 1.36
N ARG A 169 -17.20 -37.87 1.10
CA ARG A 169 -18.18 -37.00 0.46
C ARG A 169 -18.82 -36.17 1.56
N THR A 170 -18.74 -34.85 1.42
CA THR A 170 -19.33 -33.93 2.40
C THR A 170 -20.85 -34.12 2.40
N PRO A 171 -21.51 -33.97 3.57
CA PRO A 171 -22.97 -34.06 3.64
C PRO A 171 -23.66 -33.02 2.75
N GLN A 172 -22.97 -31.91 2.45
CA GLN A 172 -23.35 -30.89 1.47
C GLN A 172 -23.43 -31.46 0.03
N HIS A 173 -22.43 -32.24 -0.39
CA HIS A 173 -22.43 -32.86 -1.72
C HIS A 173 -23.60 -33.84 -1.91
N CYS A 174 -23.99 -34.56 -0.86
CA CYS A 174 -25.15 -35.45 -0.90
C CYS A 174 -26.44 -34.67 -1.16
N VAL A 175 -26.62 -33.51 -0.53
CA VAL A 175 -27.82 -32.67 -0.76
C VAL A 175 -27.85 -32.08 -2.17
N LEU A 176 -26.70 -31.67 -2.72
CA LEU A 176 -26.63 -31.22 -4.13
C LEU A 176 -27.02 -32.35 -5.09
N LYS A 177 -26.51 -33.57 -4.86
CA LYS A 177 -26.84 -34.74 -5.67
C LYS A 177 -28.32 -35.10 -5.60
N VAL A 178 -28.93 -35.07 -4.41
CA VAL A 178 -30.39 -35.27 -4.24
C VAL A 178 -31.18 -34.22 -5.03
N ALA A 179 -30.71 -32.97 -5.06
CA ALA A 179 -31.34 -31.91 -5.85
C ALA A 179 -31.19 -32.12 -7.37
N GLU A 180 -30.02 -32.60 -7.83
CA GLU A 180 -29.78 -32.97 -9.24
C GLU A 180 -30.68 -34.12 -9.72
N TYR A 181 -30.99 -35.09 -8.85
CA TYR A 181 -31.80 -36.27 -9.18
C TYR A 181 -33.32 -36.06 -9.08
N GLY A 182 -33.77 -34.86 -8.74
CA GLY A 182 -35.17 -34.42 -8.92
C GLY A 182 -36.09 -34.52 -7.70
N ASP A 183 -35.64 -35.07 -6.57
CA ASP A 183 -36.43 -35.13 -5.32
C ASP A 183 -36.15 -33.92 -4.41
N TYR A 184 -36.67 -32.77 -4.84
CA TYR A 184 -36.44 -31.50 -4.16
C TYR A 184 -37.02 -31.43 -2.74
N THR A 185 -38.12 -32.14 -2.44
CA THR A 185 -38.72 -32.13 -1.10
C THR A 185 -37.83 -32.81 -0.06
N GLN A 186 -37.14 -33.88 -0.46
CA GLN A 186 -36.15 -34.55 0.38
C GLN A 186 -34.91 -33.66 0.51
N ALA A 187 -34.42 -33.06 -0.58
CA ALA A 187 -33.30 -32.11 -0.53
C ALA A 187 -33.56 -30.94 0.42
N LEU A 188 -34.78 -30.40 0.46
CA LEU A 188 -35.19 -29.34 1.39
C LEU A 188 -35.12 -29.77 2.85
N ASN A 189 -35.65 -30.95 3.18
CA ASN A 189 -35.64 -31.45 4.55
C ASN A 189 -34.20 -31.67 5.01
N LEU A 190 -33.36 -32.26 4.15
CA LEU A 190 -31.93 -32.44 4.43
C LEU A 190 -31.20 -31.11 4.59
N PHE A 191 -31.50 -30.11 3.74
CA PHE A 191 -30.95 -28.76 3.88
C PHE A 191 -31.35 -28.12 5.22
N GLN A 192 -32.62 -28.26 5.64
CA GLN A 192 -33.08 -27.73 6.93
C GLN A 192 -32.39 -28.43 8.11
N THR A 193 -32.18 -29.75 8.05
CA THR A 193 -31.42 -30.47 9.07
C THR A 193 -29.95 -30.02 9.11
N LEU A 194 -29.33 -29.75 7.96
CA LEU A 194 -27.97 -29.20 7.88
C LEU A 194 -27.86 -27.79 8.46
N ALA A 195 -28.84 -26.93 8.17
CA ALA A 195 -28.89 -25.57 8.70
C ALA A 195 -29.08 -25.55 10.22
N GLN A 196 -29.80 -26.53 10.78
CA GLN A 196 -29.95 -26.70 12.23
C GLN A 196 -28.69 -27.27 12.89
N ALA A 197 -27.98 -28.17 12.20
CA ALA A 197 -26.76 -28.80 12.72
C ALA A 197 -25.53 -27.87 12.71
N ASN A 198 -25.45 -26.94 11.76
CA ASN A 198 -24.30 -26.04 11.61
C ASN A 198 -24.67 -24.57 11.89
N PRO A 199 -24.64 -24.11 13.15
CA PRO A 199 -24.96 -22.72 13.50
C PRO A 199 -23.83 -21.72 13.16
N ARG A 200 -22.67 -22.20 12.71
CA ARG A 200 -21.57 -21.35 12.22
C ARG A 200 -21.37 -21.63 10.74
N PRO A 201 -21.88 -20.78 9.84
CA PRO A 201 -21.71 -20.99 8.41
C PRO A 201 -20.23 -20.82 8.06
N SER A 202 -19.60 -21.92 7.63
CA SER A 202 -18.31 -21.86 6.95
C SER A 202 -18.50 -21.33 5.54
N ARG A 203 -17.43 -20.79 4.93
CA ARG A 203 -17.43 -20.39 3.52
C ARG A 203 -17.90 -21.51 2.58
N SER A 204 -17.57 -22.76 2.90
CA SER A 204 -18.05 -23.93 2.14
C SER A 204 -19.56 -24.13 2.22
N HIS A 205 -20.18 -23.81 3.35
CA HIS A 205 -21.65 -23.81 3.45
C HIS A 205 -22.26 -22.70 2.59
N ALA A 206 -21.64 -21.53 2.55
CA ALA A 206 -22.09 -20.41 1.72
C ALA A 206 -22.01 -20.74 0.21
N GLU A 207 -20.90 -21.32 -0.23
CA GLU A 207 -20.73 -21.81 -1.61
C GLU A 207 -21.74 -22.93 -1.93
N PHE A 208 -21.98 -23.86 -1.01
CA PHE A 208 -23.02 -24.88 -1.13
C PHE A 208 -24.42 -24.28 -1.31
N VAL A 209 -24.79 -23.24 -0.55
CA VAL A 209 -26.09 -22.57 -0.71
C VAL A 209 -26.21 -21.91 -2.10
N LEU A 210 -25.11 -21.36 -2.63
CA LEU A 210 -25.10 -20.80 -4.00
C LEU A 210 -25.34 -21.88 -5.04
N ASP A 211 -24.58 -22.98 -4.96
CA ASP A 211 -24.69 -24.10 -5.89
C ASP A 211 -26.10 -24.72 -5.82
N PHE A 212 -26.65 -24.85 -4.62
CA PHE A 212 -28.03 -25.31 -4.41
C PHE A 212 -29.06 -24.37 -5.06
N LEU A 213 -28.92 -23.05 -4.90
CA LEU A 213 -29.81 -22.07 -5.54
C LEU A 213 -29.66 -22.04 -7.07
N GLN A 214 -28.45 -22.24 -7.60
CA GLN A 214 -28.23 -22.37 -9.04
C GLN A 214 -28.87 -23.64 -9.60
N LEU A 215 -28.75 -24.78 -8.91
CA LEU A 215 -29.45 -26.01 -9.29
C LEU A 215 -30.97 -25.85 -9.26
N LEU A 216 -31.50 -25.13 -8.26
CA LEU A 216 -32.92 -24.79 -8.22
C LEU A 216 -33.35 -23.87 -9.38
N SER A 217 -32.46 -23.01 -9.88
CA SER A 217 -32.75 -22.17 -11.06
C SER A 217 -32.85 -22.97 -12.37
N ALA A 218 -32.14 -24.10 -12.46
CA ALA A 218 -32.22 -25.01 -13.61
C ALA A 218 -33.50 -25.89 -13.58
N ALA A 219 -34.08 -26.08 -12.40
CA ALA A 219 -35.24 -26.94 -12.19
C ALA A 219 -36.58 -26.17 -12.26
N THR A 220 -37.31 -26.30 -13.37
CA THR A 220 -38.64 -25.70 -13.55
C THR A 220 -39.77 -26.38 -12.74
N ALA A 221 -39.51 -27.57 -12.18
CA ALA A 221 -40.53 -28.41 -11.53
C ALA A 221 -40.79 -28.06 -10.04
N PHE A 222 -39.86 -27.36 -9.38
CA PHE A 222 -39.94 -27.11 -7.93
C PHE A 222 -40.88 -25.95 -7.58
N ARG A 223 -41.70 -26.04 -6.52
CA ARG A 223 -42.69 -25.00 -6.15
C ARG A 223 -42.63 -24.61 -4.67
N ALA A 224 -41.54 -23.96 -4.25
CA ALA A 224 -41.45 -23.34 -2.91
C ALA A 224 -40.71 -21.99 -2.94
N ASP A 225 -41.33 -20.97 -3.53
CA ASP A 225 -40.74 -19.63 -3.68
C ASP A 225 -40.42 -18.97 -2.33
N ALA A 226 -41.30 -19.11 -1.35
CA ALA A 226 -41.10 -18.55 -0.01
C ALA A 226 -39.89 -19.15 0.73
N PHE A 227 -39.50 -20.38 0.41
CA PHE A 227 -38.31 -20.98 0.99
C PHE A 227 -37.04 -20.38 0.37
N VAL A 228 -37.00 -20.30 -0.96
CA VAL A 228 -35.88 -19.72 -1.73
C VAL A 228 -35.61 -18.27 -1.34
N GLU A 229 -36.66 -17.46 -1.16
CA GLU A 229 -36.47 -16.07 -0.71
C GLU A 229 -35.95 -15.98 0.73
N LYS A 230 -36.45 -16.83 1.63
CA LYS A 230 -36.01 -16.86 3.04
C LYS A 230 -34.59 -17.36 3.16
N THR A 231 -34.20 -18.40 2.43
CA THR A 231 -32.83 -18.91 2.44
C THR A 231 -31.86 -17.88 1.89
N ALA A 232 -32.19 -17.21 0.79
CA ALA A 232 -31.34 -16.16 0.24
C ALA A 232 -31.21 -14.95 1.17
N ARG A 233 -32.29 -14.50 1.82
CA ARG A 233 -32.22 -13.41 2.81
C ARG A 233 -31.41 -13.81 4.05
N ASN A 234 -31.59 -15.02 4.56
CA ASN A 234 -30.81 -15.51 5.70
C ASN A 234 -29.33 -15.67 5.34
N ALA A 235 -29.02 -16.27 4.18
CA ALA A 235 -27.66 -16.42 3.70
C ALA A 235 -26.96 -15.07 3.42
N ALA A 236 -27.70 -14.05 2.97
CA ALA A 236 -27.19 -12.69 2.78
C ALA A 236 -26.88 -11.99 4.12
N LEU A 237 -27.61 -12.28 5.19
CA LEU A 237 -27.30 -11.79 6.54
C LEU A 237 -26.07 -12.50 7.12
N ASP A 238 -25.97 -13.81 6.89
CA ASP A 238 -24.88 -14.64 7.39
C ASP A 238 -23.55 -14.35 6.66
N THR A 239 -23.61 -14.08 5.35
CA THR A 239 -22.44 -13.79 4.50
C THR A 239 -22.68 -12.59 3.58
N PRO A 240 -22.31 -11.37 4.00
CA PRO A 240 -22.55 -10.17 3.20
C PRO A 240 -21.73 -10.15 1.90
N GLU A 241 -20.56 -10.81 1.87
CA GLU A 241 -19.69 -10.85 0.68
C GLU A 241 -20.32 -11.59 -0.51
N LEU A 242 -21.14 -12.62 -0.25
CA LEU A 242 -21.79 -13.43 -1.27
C LEU A 242 -23.24 -13.02 -1.53
N ALA A 243 -23.76 -12.04 -0.76
CA ALA A 243 -25.13 -11.53 -0.84
C ALA A 243 -25.56 -11.19 -2.28
N LYS A 244 -24.69 -10.54 -3.07
CA LYS A 244 -24.97 -10.21 -4.47
C LYS A 244 -25.28 -11.47 -5.32
N ARG A 245 -24.51 -12.55 -5.13
CA ARG A 245 -24.61 -13.77 -5.94
C ARG A 245 -25.87 -14.54 -5.58
N TYR A 246 -26.25 -14.53 -4.30
CA TYR A 246 -27.54 -15.09 -3.86
C TYR A 246 -28.72 -14.37 -4.52
N PHE A 247 -28.74 -13.03 -4.49
CA PHE A 247 -29.84 -12.27 -5.08
C PHE A 247 -29.90 -12.40 -6.60
N LEU A 248 -28.76 -12.49 -7.29
CA LEU A 248 -28.73 -12.78 -8.73
C LEU A 248 -29.23 -14.20 -9.05
N ALA A 249 -28.88 -15.22 -8.25
CA ALA A 249 -29.37 -16.58 -8.44
C ALA A 249 -30.89 -16.68 -8.22
N VAL A 250 -31.41 -15.97 -7.22
CA VAL A 250 -32.86 -15.87 -6.98
C VAL A 250 -33.56 -15.10 -8.11
N ALA A 251 -32.95 -14.02 -8.61
CA ALA A 251 -33.49 -13.29 -9.75
C ALA A 251 -33.54 -14.18 -11.02
N ALA A 252 -32.52 -15.01 -11.26
CA ALA A 252 -32.51 -15.99 -12.34
C ALA A 252 -33.63 -17.04 -12.17
N TYR A 253 -33.85 -17.52 -10.94
CA TYR A 253 -34.94 -18.43 -10.61
C TYR A 253 -36.33 -17.83 -10.87
N HIS A 254 -36.56 -16.56 -10.51
CA HIS A 254 -37.83 -15.88 -10.81
C HIS A 254 -37.97 -15.52 -12.30
N SER A 255 -36.86 -15.23 -12.98
CA SER A 255 -36.82 -15.01 -14.43
C SER A 255 -37.26 -16.25 -15.20
N ALA A 256 -36.80 -17.44 -14.80
CA ALA A 256 -37.22 -18.71 -15.39
C ALA A 256 -38.74 -18.97 -15.22
N ARG A 257 -39.38 -18.33 -14.23
CA ARG A 257 -40.83 -18.42 -13.95
C ARG A 257 -41.66 -17.29 -14.54
N GLN A 258 -41.03 -16.36 -15.27
CA GLN A 258 -41.65 -15.16 -15.81
C GLN A 258 -42.23 -14.19 -14.75
N ALA A 259 -41.82 -14.31 -13.48
CA ALA A 259 -42.16 -13.36 -12.44
C ALA A 259 -41.22 -12.16 -12.51
N LEU A 260 -41.47 -11.25 -13.45
CA LEU A 260 -40.55 -10.16 -13.80
C LEU A 260 -40.42 -9.09 -12.70
N GLU A 261 -41.48 -8.86 -11.91
CA GLU A 261 -41.46 -7.82 -10.87
C GLU A 261 -40.65 -8.26 -9.65
N THR A 262 -40.77 -9.52 -9.25
CA THR A 262 -39.97 -10.07 -8.15
C THR A 262 -38.50 -10.20 -8.56
N ALA A 263 -38.22 -10.57 -9.82
CA ALA A 263 -36.86 -10.56 -10.36
C ALA A 263 -36.22 -9.16 -10.26
N ARG A 264 -36.94 -8.09 -10.63
CA ARG A 264 -36.47 -6.71 -10.49
C ARG A 264 -36.21 -6.30 -9.04
N HIS A 265 -37.08 -6.71 -8.12
CA HIS A 265 -36.86 -6.46 -6.70
C HIS A 265 -35.54 -7.10 -6.22
N PHE A 266 -35.27 -8.35 -6.62
CA PHE A 266 -34.00 -9.01 -6.27
C PHE A 266 -32.79 -8.41 -7.00
N HIS A 267 -32.95 -7.88 -8.21
CA HIS A 267 -31.91 -7.08 -8.86
C HIS A 267 -31.60 -5.79 -8.09
N ALA A 268 -32.62 -5.08 -7.57
CA ALA A 268 -32.42 -3.90 -6.73
C ALA A 268 -31.69 -4.24 -5.43
N LEU A 269 -32.08 -5.34 -4.77
CA LEU A 269 -31.37 -5.85 -3.59
C LEU A 269 -29.92 -6.26 -3.91
N ALA A 270 -29.65 -6.79 -5.10
CA ALA A 270 -28.29 -7.11 -5.53
C ALA A 270 -27.40 -5.85 -5.64
N PHE A 271 -27.95 -4.72 -6.12
CA PHE A 271 -27.23 -3.44 -6.11
C PHE A 271 -26.99 -2.92 -4.69
N GLU A 272 -27.97 -3.06 -3.78
CA GLU A 272 -27.80 -2.65 -2.38
C GLU A 272 -26.72 -3.47 -1.65
N ALA A 273 -26.63 -4.76 -1.97
CA ALA A 273 -25.69 -5.70 -1.39
C ALA A 273 -24.27 -5.63 -1.98
N ALA A 274 -24.06 -4.92 -3.09
CA ALA A 274 -22.74 -4.81 -3.72
C ALA A 274 -21.75 -4.02 -2.83
N THR A 275 -20.55 -4.58 -2.66
CA THR A 275 -19.49 -4.02 -1.80
C THR A 275 -18.32 -3.44 -2.58
N SER A 276 -18.08 -3.91 -3.81
CA SER A 276 -17.01 -3.42 -4.69
C SER A 276 -17.57 -2.77 -5.96
N VAL A 277 -16.78 -1.89 -6.59
CA VAL A 277 -17.09 -1.29 -7.89
C VAL A 277 -17.15 -2.36 -8.99
N SER A 278 -16.26 -3.36 -8.93
CA SER A 278 -16.30 -4.52 -9.85
C SER A 278 -17.61 -5.28 -9.74
N ASP A 279 -18.15 -5.40 -8.52
CA ASP A 279 -19.38 -6.13 -8.26
C ASP A 279 -20.59 -5.44 -8.88
N ILE A 280 -20.62 -4.10 -8.86
CA ILE A 280 -21.69 -3.33 -9.48
C ILE A 280 -21.66 -3.50 -10.99
N ILE A 281 -20.47 -3.50 -11.60
CA ILE A 281 -20.34 -3.68 -13.06
C ILE A 281 -20.88 -5.05 -13.45
N GLU A 282 -20.49 -6.12 -12.75
CA GLU A 282 -21.01 -7.47 -12.99
C GLU A 282 -22.54 -7.54 -12.83
N VAL A 283 -23.09 -6.96 -11.75
CA VAL A 283 -24.55 -6.93 -11.53
C VAL A 283 -25.23 -6.12 -12.64
N PHE A 284 -24.65 -5.00 -13.05
CA PHE A 284 -25.18 -4.13 -14.08
C PHE A 284 -25.22 -4.82 -15.44
N ASP A 285 -24.14 -5.49 -15.85
CA ASP A 285 -24.08 -6.24 -17.11
C ASP A 285 -25.13 -7.35 -17.16
N ILE A 286 -25.37 -8.04 -16.04
CA ILE A 286 -26.39 -9.08 -15.95
C ILE A 286 -27.79 -8.48 -16.04
N VAL A 287 -28.04 -7.37 -15.34
CA VAL A 287 -29.35 -6.69 -15.31
C VAL A 287 -29.66 -6.02 -16.65
N SER A 288 -28.68 -5.41 -17.32
CA SER A 288 -28.85 -4.79 -18.63
C SER A 288 -29.17 -5.82 -19.68
N ASN A 289 -28.38 -6.90 -19.75
CA ASN A 289 -28.65 -8.02 -20.65
C ASN A 289 -30.03 -8.63 -20.38
N TRP A 290 -30.45 -8.72 -19.11
CA TRP A 290 -31.78 -9.22 -18.78
C TRP A 290 -32.90 -8.27 -19.23
N GLU A 291 -32.83 -6.97 -18.91
CA GLU A 291 -33.86 -6.00 -19.34
C GLU A 291 -33.91 -5.89 -20.87
N GLU A 292 -32.78 -5.91 -21.57
CA GLU A 292 -32.74 -5.93 -23.05
C GLU A 292 -33.46 -7.14 -23.63
N ASN A 293 -33.19 -8.35 -23.11
CA ASN A 293 -33.91 -9.56 -23.51
C ASN A 293 -35.43 -9.48 -23.23
N GLN A 294 -35.85 -8.79 -22.16
CA GLN A 294 -37.28 -8.58 -21.89
C GLN A 294 -37.89 -7.54 -22.83
N LEU A 295 -37.15 -6.46 -23.15
CA LEU A 295 -37.57 -5.45 -24.12
C LEU A 295 -37.75 -6.08 -25.51
N GLU A 296 -36.84 -6.96 -25.94
CA GLU A 296 -36.95 -7.71 -27.20
C GLU A 296 -38.21 -8.57 -27.23
N LYS A 297 -38.47 -9.36 -26.18
CA LYS A 297 -39.70 -10.17 -26.07
C LYS A 297 -40.97 -9.32 -26.10
N LEU A 298 -40.95 -8.17 -25.42
CA LEU A 298 -42.09 -7.24 -25.42
C LEU A 298 -42.30 -6.60 -26.80
N TYR A 299 -41.21 -6.29 -27.51
CA TYR A 299 -41.26 -5.80 -28.88
C TYR A 299 -41.84 -6.85 -29.84
N GLU A 300 -41.40 -8.10 -29.76
CA GLU A 300 -41.94 -9.23 -30.52
C GLU A 300 -43.44 -9.45 -30.24
N SER A 301 -43.85 -9.29 -28.98
CA SER A 301 -45.25 -9.40 -28.55
C SER A 301 -46.13 -8.20 -28.93
N GLN A 302 -45.56 -7.14 -29.53
CA GLN A 302 -46.23 -5.89 -29.94
C GLN A 302 -46.90 -5.09 -28.80
N ALA A 303 -46.48 -5.29 -27.54
CA ALA A 303 -46.97 -4.57 -26.38
C ALA A 303 -46.25 -3.21 -26.18
N TYR A 304 -46.50 -2.26 -27.09
CA TYR A 304 -45.74 -1.00 -27.16
C TYR A 304 -45.85 -0.09 -25.92
N ASP A 305 -46.97 -0.11 -25.21
CA ASP A 305 -47.16 0.75 -24.04
C ASP A 305 -46.36 0.24 -22.83
N GLU A 306 -46.32 -1.07 -22.62
CA GLU A 306 -45.45 -1.67 -21.61
C GLU A 306 -43.98 -1.48 -22.00
N LEU A 307 -43.63 -1.69 -23.27
CA LEU A 307 -42.27 -1.44 -23.78
C LEU A 307 -41.80 -0.02 -23.47
N LYS A 308 -42.61 1.01 -23.74
CA LYS A 308 -42.25 2.40 -23.44
C LYS A 308 -42.03 2.64 -21.94
N LEU A 309 -42.86 2.05 -21.08
CA LEU A 309 -42.69 2.17 -19.64
C LEU A 309 -41.39 1.49 -19.18
N ARG A 310 -41.06 0.32 -19.74
CA ARG A 310 -39.83 -0.41 -19.47
C ARG A 310 -38.58 0.30 -19.99
N MET A 311 -38.64 0.89 -21.18
CA MET A 311 -37.55 1.72 -21.70
C MET A 311 -37.28 2.94 -20.82
N ARG A 312 -38.33 3.55 -20.25
CA ARG A 312 -38.19 4.65 -19.28
C ARG A 312 -37.57 4.18 -17.97
N SER A 313 -37.97 3.03 -17.43
CA SER A 313 -37.36 2.49 -16.21
C SER A 313 -35.90 2.10 -16.44
N PHE A 314 -35.58 1.50 -17.57
CA PHE A 314 -34.21 1.15 -17.93
C PHE A 314 -33.33 2.41 -18.08
N ARG A 315 -33.83 3.44 -18.77
CA ARG A 315 -33.11 4.72 -18.88
C ARG A 315 -32.83 5.35 -17.51
N ARG A 316 -33.80 5.32 -16.59
CA ARG A 316 -33.57 5.78 -15.20
C ARG A 316 -32.48 4.97 -14.50
N LEU A 317 -32.40 3.66 -14.73
CA LEU A 317 -31.34 2.82 -14.18
C LEU A 317 -29.97 3.22 -14.75
N LEU A 318 -29.88 3.48 -16.06
CA LEU A 318 -28.65 3.99 -16.70
C LEU A 318 -28.22 5.34 -16.11
N ASP A 319 -29.17 6.27 -15.93
CA ASP A 319 -28.89 7.58 -15.34
C ASP A 319 -28.40 7.45 -13.88
N VAL A 320 -28.81 6.41 -13.15
CA VAL A 320 -28.47 6.16 -11.74
C VAL A 320 -27.12 5.42 -11.57
N GLN A 321 -26.57 4.82 -12.63
CA GLN A 321 -25.27 4.13 -12.61
C GLN A 321 -24.14 4.89 -11.88
N PRO A 322 -23.82 6.16 -12.19
CA PRO A 322 -22.75 6.88 -11.50
C PRO A 322 -23.02 7.10 -10.01
N VAL A 323 -24.30 7.20 -9.62
CA VAL A 323 -24.70 7.36 -8.22
C VAL A 323 -24.50 6.04 -7.46
N LEU A 324 -24.82 4.90 -8.07
CA LEU A 324 -24.62 3.58 -7.45
C LEU A 324 -23.14 3.27 -7.22
N VAL A 325 -22.29 3.60 -8.19
CA VAL A 325 -20.83 3.48 -8.04
C VAL A 325 -20.35 4.31 -6.86
N ASN A 326 -20.80 5.56 -6.77
CA ASN A 326 -20.45 6.44 -5.65
C ASN A 326 -20.99 5.92 -4.30
N ASP A 327 -22.22 5.38 -4.25
CA ASP A 327 -22.80 4.81 -3.04
C ASP A 327 -21.95 3.66 -2.47
N VAL A 328 -21.38 2.81 -3.34
CA VAL A 328 -20.48 1.74 -2.92
C VAL A 328 -19.13 2.28 -2.45
N LEU A 329 -18.59 3.32 -3.10
CA LEU A 329 -17.38 3.99 -2.63
C LEU A 329 -17.56 4.61 -1.23
N ILE A 330 -18.72 5.21 -0.97
CA ILE A 330 -19.07 5.75 0.35
C ILE A 330 -19.27 4.65 1.39
N LYS A 331 -19.88 3.51 1.01
CA LYS A 331 -20.01 2.34 1.91
C LYS A 331 -18.64 1.77 2.29
N ALA A 332 -17.74 1.65 1.31
CA ALA A 332 -16.39 1.14 1.51
C ALA A 332 -15.52 2.11 2.33
N HIS A 333 -15.61 3.41 2.04
CA HIS A 333 -14.79 4.45 2.68
C HIS A 333 -15.66 5.62 3.21
N PRO A 334 -16.36 5.45 4.35
CA PRO A 334 -17.30 6.46 4.86
C PRO A 334 -16.66 7.81 5.23
N HIS A 335 -15.35 7.82 5.48
CA HIS A 335 -14.61 9.00 5.94
C HIS A 335 -13.82 9.71 4.82
N CYS A 336 -13.93 9.23 3.58
CA CYS A 336 -13.28 9.89 2.44
C CYS A 336 -14.13 11.07 1.97
N VAL A 337 -13.60 12.29 2.12
CA VAL A 337 -14.30 13.54 1.75
C VAL A 337 -14.44 13.66 0.23
N ASP A 338 -13.46 13.16 -0.52
CA ASP A 338 -13.41 13.27 -1.97
C ASP A 338 -14.61 12.55 -2.64
N HIS A 339 -14.99 11.37 -2.16
CA HIS A 339 -16.16 10.64 -2.69
C HIS A 339 -17.49 11.37 -2.44
N TRP A 340 -17.62 12.08 -1.31
CA TRP A 340 -18.80 12.90 -1.04
C TRP A 340 -18.86 14.12 -1.96
N LEU A 341 -17.71 14.71 -2.30
CA LEU A 341 -17.62 15.81 -3.25
C LEU A 341 -17.93 15.36 -4.68
N GLU A 342 -17.42 14.19 -5.10
CA GLU A 342 -17.79 13.56 -6.38
C GLU A 342 -19.29 13.28 -6.44
N ARG A 343 -19.90 12.88 -5.31
CA ARG A 343 -21.36 12.67 -5.26
C ARG A 343 -22.10 13.98 -5.48
N ALA A 344 -21.66 15.04 -4.81
CA ALA A 344 -22.26 16.35 -4.96
C ALA A 344 -22.12 16.90 -6.37
N SER A 345 -20.97 16.69 -7.04
CA SER A 345 -20.78 17.11 -8.43
C SER A 345 -21.70 16.33 -9.38
N ILE A 346 -21.85 15.01 -9.19
CA ILE A 346 -22.79 14.19 -9.98
C ILE A 346 -24.23 14.71 -9.85
N TYR A 347 -24.66 15.11 -8.66
CA TYR A 347 -26.01 15.70 -8.50
C TYR A 347 -26.12 17.14 -9.00
N GLN A 348 -25.03 17.91 -8.97
CA GLN A 348 -24.97 19.25 -9.53
C GLN A 348 -25.09 19.21 -11.06
N GLU A 349 -24.43 18.24 -11.72
CA GLU A 349 -24.59 17.97 -13.15
C GLU A 349 -26.02 17.59 -13.52
N LYS A 350 -26.72 16.89 -12.62
CA LYS A 350 -28.14 16.52 -12.77
C LYS A 350 -29.13 17.64 -12.40
N GLN A 351 -28.66 18.81 -11.95
CA GLN A 351 -29.47 19.97 -11.55
C GLN A 351 -30.52 19.70 -10.46
N ASN A 352 -30.25 18.78 -9.51
CA ASN A 352 -31.13 18.50 -8.37
C ASN A 352 -30.60 19.13 -7.07
N PRO A 353 -30.94 20.40 -6.73
CA PRO A 353 -30.37 21.10 -5.57
C PRO A 353 -30.73 20.45 -4.22
N ALA A 354 -31.92 19.85 -4.11
CA ALA A 354 -32.37 19.20 -2.87
C ALA A 354 -31.55 17.95 -2.54
N GLU A 355 -31.18 17.15 -3.55
CA GLU A 355 -30.35 15.96 -3.36
C GLU A 355 -28.90 16.34 -3.05
N VAL A 356 -28.38 17.40 -3.67
CA VAL A 356 -27.06 17.98 -3.33
C VAL A 356 -27.01 18.41 -1.86
N ILE A 357 -28.02 19.13 -1.37
CA ILE A 357 -28.09 19.50 0.06
C ILE A 357 -28.17 18.23 0.93
N GLY A 358 -28.95 17.24 0.50
CA GLY A 358 -29.06 15.95 1.17
C GLY A 358 -27.71 15.22 1.28
N THR A 359 -26.87 15.25 0.24
CA THR A 359 -25.54 14.63 0.28
C THR A 359 -24.60 15.35 1.22
N TYR A 360 -24.58 16.69 1.23
CA TYR A 360 -23.74 17.45 2.17
C TYR A 360 -24.16 17.22 3.63
N VAL A 361 -25.47 17.21 3.92
CA VAL A 361 -25.96 16.92 5.27
C VAL A 361 -25.64 15.49 5.69
N ALA A 362 -25.77 14.52 4.78
CA ALA A 362 -25.38 13.14 5.04
C ALA A 362 -23.86 12.99 5.26
N ALA A 363 -23.05 13.72 4.50
CA ALA A 363 -21.60 13.76 4.66
C ALA A 363 -21.23 14.29 6.05
N ILE A 364 -21.79 15.43 6.46
CA ILE A 364 -21.52 16.03 7.78
C ILE A 364 -21.89 15.10 8.93
N ARG A 365 -22.98 14.32 8.78
CA ARG A 365 -23.41 13.37 9.83
C ARG A 365 -22.56 12.10 9.91
N ARG A 366 -21.99 11.65 8.78
CA ARG A 366 -21.27 10.37 8.68
C ARG A 366 -19.75 10.50 8.76
N VAL A 367 -19.18 11.61 8.30
CA VAL A 367 -17.74 11.84 8.28
C VAL A 367 -17.27 12.25 9.68
N ASN A 368 -16.33 11.48 10.23
CA ASN A 368 -15.64 11.84 11.46
C ASN A 368 -14.45 12.75 11.12
N PRO A 369 -14.41 14.01 11.61
CA PRO A 369 -13.36 14.95 11.23
C PRO A 369 -11.93 14.50 11.57
N LEU A 370 -11.76 13.74 12.65
CA LEU A 370 -10.45 13.24 13.09
C LEU A 370 -9.92 12.07 12.23
N LYS A 371 -10.82 11.32 11.58
CA LYS A 371 -10.48 10.15 10.74
C LYS A 371 -10.63 10.45 9.25
N ALA A 372 -10.94 11.69 8.88
CA ALA A 372 -11.08 12.09 7.49
C ALA A 372 -9.75 11.86 6.74
N THR A 373 -9.86 11.19 5.60
CA THR A 373 -8.75 10.96 4.67
C THR A 373 -9.09 11.64 3.36
N SER A 374 -8.15 12.39 2.82
CA SER A 374 -8.28 13.03 1.51
C SER A 374 -7.07 12.65 0.67
N THR A 375 -7.29 12.19 -0.56
CA THR A 375 -6.21 11.97 -1.53
C THR A 375 -5.84 13.27 -2.23
N HIS A 376 -6.78 14.22 -2.33
CA HIS A 376 -6.58 15.53 -2.97
C HIS A 376 -6.29 16.68 -2.01
N GLY A 377 -6.13 16.41 -0.71
CA GLY A 377 -6.00 17.47 0.31
C GLY A 377 -7.30 18.25 0.56
N ASN A 378 -8.44 17.77 0.05
CA ASN A 378 -9.74 18.35 0.34
C ASN A 378 -10.18 17.99 1.76
N THR A 379 -10.35 19.01 2.58
CA THR A 379 -10.63 18.84 4.00
C THR A 379 -12.11 18.98 4.32
N MET A 380 -12.49 18.71 5.57
CA MET A 380 -13.86 18.96 6.05
C MET A 380 -14.27 20.43 5.85
N ALA A 381 -13.30 21.36 5.89
CA ALA A 381 -13.55 22.77 5.60
C ALA A 381 -14.05 22.98 4.16
N SER A 382 -13.52 22.27 3.18
CA SER A 382 -13.97 22.40 1.78
C SER A 382 -15.41 21.90 1.57
N LEU A 383 -15.86 20.90 2.34
CA LEU A 383 -17.27 20.47 2.35
C LEU A 383 -18.18 21.58 2.88
N TRP A 384 -17.81 22.20 4.00
CA TRP A 384 -18.58 23.31 4.58
C TRP A 384 -18.61 24.53 3.66
N ILE A 385 -17.48 24.86 3.02
CA ILE A 385 -17.37 25.97 2.06
C ILE A 385 -18.27 25.71 0.86
N LYS A 386 -18.16 24.54 0.21
CA LYS A 386 -19.01 24.20 -0.95
C LYS A 386 -20.50 24.12 -0.58
N TYR A 387 -20.81 23.69 0.63
CA TYR A 387 -22.19 23.71 1.13
C TYR A 387 -22.71 25.14 1.30
N ALA A 388 -21.88 26.05 1.83
CA ALA A 388 -22.23 27.46 1.96
C ALA A 388 -22.30 28.18 0.61
N GLU A 389 -21.42 27.87 -0.35
CA GLU A 389 -21.41 28.41 -1.71
C GLU A 389 -22.76 28.20 -2.43
N ILE A 390 -23.44 27.08 -2.19
CA ILE A 390 -24.78 26.84 -2.75
C ILE A 390 -25.77 27.90 -2.26
N TYR A 391 -25.73 28.28 -0.97
CA TYR A 391 -26.60 29.32 -0.42
C TYR A 391 -26.15 30.72 -0.82
N ILE A 392 -24.84 30.95 -0.94
CA ILE A 392 -24.29 32.21 -1.49
C ILE A 392 -24.77 32.40 -2.93
N SER A 393 -24.77 31.35 -3.75
CA SER A 393 -25.30 31.39 -5.13
C SER A 393 -26.80 31.66 -5.21
N GLN A 394 -27.53 31.41 -4.11
CA GLN A 394 -28.96 31.68 -3.95
C GLN A 394 -29.24 33.01 -3.22
N GLU A 395 -28.20 33.80 -2.91
CA GLU A 395 -28.24 35.07 -2.18
C GLU A 395 -28.79 34.99 -0.73
N ASP A 396 -28.93 33.79 -0.15
CA ASP A 396 -29.34 33.64 1.25
C ASP A 396 -28.14 33.66 2.20
N LEU A 397 -27.66 34.89 2.45
CA LEU A 397 -26.52 35.15 3.34
C LEU A 397 -26.85 34.85 4.82
N SER A 398 -28.15 34.81 5.17
CA SER A 398 -28.59 34.58 6.55
C SER A 398 -28.41 33.12 6.96
N THR A 399 -28.79 32.19 6.09
CA THR A 399 -28.59 30.75 6.33
C THR A 399 -27.14 30.35 6.16
N ALA A 400 -26.41 30.96 5.23
CA ALA A 400 -24.96 30.78 5.09
C ALA A 400 -24.21 31.13 6.39
N ASN A 401 -24.56 32.25 7.05
CA ASN A 401 -24.02 32.61 8.37
C ASN A 401 -24.27 31.54 9.44
N VAL A 402 -25.48 30.97 9.47
CA VAL A 402 -25.83 29.88 10.40
C VAL A 402 -24.98 28.64 10.11
N ILE A 403 -24.79 28.30 8.84
CA ILE A 403 -23.95 27.16 8.41
C ILE A 403 -22.50 27.34 8.87
N PHE A 404 -21.90 28.51 8.65
CA PHE A 404 -20.54 28.80 9.12
C PHE A 404 -20.45 28.77 10.66
N SER A 405 -21.46 29.28 11.37
CA SER A 405 -21.50 29.21 12.84
C SER A 405 -21.56 27.77 13.37
N HIS A 406 -22.21 26.86 12.64
CA HIS A 406 -22.23 25.43 12.96
C HIS A 406 -20.92 24.75 12.60
N ALA A 407 -20.32 25.12 11.47
CA ALA A 407 -19.02 24.62 11.04
C ALA A 407 -17.93 24.96 12.06
N VAL A 408 -17.92 26.19 12.60
CA VAL A 408 -16.97 26.61 13.66
C VAL A 408 -17.15 25.84 14.97
N LYS A 409 -18.34 25.30 15.27
CA LYS A 409 -18.54 24.46 16.46
C LYS A 409 -18.05 23.03 16.26
N SER A 410 -17.79 22.62 15.02
CA SER A 410 -17.30 21.28 14.71
C SER A 410 -15.80 21.14 15.00
N GLN A 411 -15.37 19.95 15.39
CA GLN A 411 -13.95 19.66 15.64
C GLN A 411 -13.24 19.43 14.30
N PHE A 412 -12.03 19.97 14.13
CA PHE A 412 -11.19 19.75 12.94
C PHE A 412 -9.91 19.01 13.30
N ARG A 413 -9.24 18.45 12.30
CA ARG A 413 -7.96 17.76 12.49
C ARG A 413 -6.78 18.72 12.47
N THR A 414 -6.78 19.65 11.52
CA THR A 414 -5.73 20.65 11.38
C THR A 414 -6.26 22.04 11.72
N PRO A 415 -5.42 22.91 12.29
CA PRO A 415 -5.81 24.28 12.57
C PRO A 415 -5.90 25.09 11.26
N GLU A 416 -5.22 24.67 10.19
CA GLU A 416 -5.31 25.28 8.85
C GLU A 416 -6.71 25.15 8.23
N GLU A 417 -7.39 24.01 8.41
CA GLU A 417 -8.78 23.81 7.98
C GLU A 417 -9.73 24.84 8.58
N LEU A 418 -9.56 25.07 9.87
CA LEU A 418 -10.36 26.05 10.58
C LEU A 418 -10.02 27.47 10.11
N ALA A 419 -8.75 27.76 9.81
CA ALA A 419 -8.36 29.04 9.21
C ALA A 419 -9.01 29.25 7.83
N GLN A 420 -9.06 28.23 6.97
CA GLN A 420 -9.75 28.30 5.67
C GLN A 420 -11.25 28.58 5.82
N LEU A 421 -11.91 27.96 6.80
CA LEU A 421 -13.32 28.22 7.10
C LEU A 421 -13.54 29.67 7.53
N TYR A 422 -12.66 30.21 8.39
CA TYR A 422 -12.74 31.61 8.81
C TYR A 422 -12.49 32.58 7.65
N ILE A 423 -11.54 32.28 6.75
CA ILE A 423 -11.28 33.08 5.55
C ILE A 423 -12.54 33.10 4.66
N ALA A 424 -13.12 31.93 4.36
CA ALA A 424 -14.34 31.85 3.55
C ALA A 424 -15.55 32.54 4.22
N TRP A 425 -15.66 32.45 5.55
CA TRP A 425 -16.69 33.17 6.29
C TRP A 425 -16.49 34.69 6.19
N THR A 426 -15.24 35.16 6.28
CA THR A 426 -14.94 36.59 6.12
C THR A 426 -15.15 37.08 4.68
N GLU A 427 -14.85 36.27 3.65
CA GLU A 427 -15.17 36.58 2.25
C GLU A 427 -16.68 36.74 2.02
N MET A 428 -17.50 35.92 2.68
CA MET A 428 -18.95 36.12 2.64
C MET A 428 -19.37 37.40 3.38
N ILE A 429 -18.79 37.68 4.55
CA ILE A 429 -19.08 38.91 5.30
C ILE A 429 -18.65 40.16 4.51
N PHE A 430 -17.56 40.10 3.73
CA PHE A 430 -17.14 41.17 2.84
C PHE A 430 -18.21 41.55 1.81
N MET A 431 -19.07 40.60 1.39
CA MET A 431 -20.19 40.94 0.51
C MET A 431 -21.24 41.82 1.20
N VAL A 432 -21.22 41.88 2.53
CA VAL A 432 -22.15 42.65 3.37
C VAL A 432 -21.49 43.92 3.93
N SER A 433 -20.33 43.81 4.60
CA SER A 433 -19.58 44.98 5.10
C SER A 433 -18.10 44.68 5.45
N ASP A 434 -17.23 45.67 5.21
CA ASP A 434 -15.78 45.58 5.47
C ASP A 434 -15.43 45.68 6.97
N ASP A 435 -16.17 46.50 7.71
CA ASP A 435 -15.94 46.72 9.15
C ASP A 435 -16.32 45.51 9.99
N GLU A 436 -17.39 44.78 9.63
CA GLU A 436 -17.80 43.56 10.34
C GLU A 436 -16.83 42.41 10.04
N ALA A 437 -16.26 42.35 8.83
CA ALA A 437 -15.24 41.37 8.47
C ALA A 437 -13.97 41.54 9.34
N LEU A 438 -13.52 42.79 9.53
CA LEU A 438 -12.43 43.10 10.45
C LEU A 438 -12.77 42.72 11.90
N GLN A 439 -13.93 43.14 12.40
CA GLN A 439 -14.33 42.84 13.78
C GLN A 439 -14.41 41.34 14.03
N HIS A 440 -14.90 40.57 13.05
CA HIS A 440 -14.96 39.13 13.13
C HIS A 440 -13.56 38.49 13.23
N LEU A 441 -12.60 38.91 12.41
CA LEU A 441 -11.21 38.44 12.53
C LEU A 441 -10.53 38.91 13.81
N GLU A 442 -10.80 40.13 14.25
CA GLU A 442 -10.26 40.70 15.50
C GLU A 442 -10.76 39.91 16.72
N GLN A 443 -12.04 39.53 16.76
CA GLN A 443 -12.60 38.67 17.80
C GLN A 443 -11.93 37.29 17.83
N VAL A 444 -11.59 36.76 16.66
CA VAL A 444 -10.96 35.44 16.52
C VAL A 444 -9.46 35.47 16.87
N LEU A 445 -8.75 36.56 16.55
CA LEU A 445 -7.30 36.70 16.72
C LEU A 445 -6.88 37.27 18.08
N PHE A 446 -7.66 38.19 18.64
CA PHE A 446 -7.25 38.93 19.84
C PHE A 446 -7.84 38.40 21.15
N VAL A 447 -8.85 37.53 21.11
CA VAL A 447 -9.41 36.91 22.31
C VAL A 447 -8.64 35.60 22.61
N PRO A 448 -7.82 35.54 23.68
CA PRO A 448 -7.28 34.27 24.14
C PRO A 448 -8.43 33.40 24.71
N PRO A 449 -8.36 32.06 24.61
CA PRO A 449 -9.46 31.15 24.96
C PRO A 449 -9.76 31.04 26.48
N SER A 450 -9.36 32.03 27.29
CA SER A 450 -9.64 32.08 28.73
C SER A 450 -10.95 32.79 29.07
N GLU A 451 -11.58 33.52 28.15
CA GLU A 451 -12.75 34.37 28.47
C GLU A 451 -14.07 33.93 27.80
N ALA A 452 -14.06 32.93 26.92
CA ALA A 452 -15.26 32.56 26.15
C ALA A 452 -16.22 31.57 26.86
N THR A 453 -15.97 31.18 28.12
CA THR A 453 -16.94 30.39 28.91
C THR A 453 -17.00 30.85 30.37
N PRO A 454 -18.02 31.63 30.78
CA PRO A 454 -18.41 31.67 32.18
C PRO A 454 -19.35 30.49 32.42
N ASP A 455 -18.83 29.35 32.89
CA ASP A 455 -19.56 28.58 33.90
C ASP A 455 -18.73 27.44 34.53
N LYS A 456 -18.52 27.63 35.84
CA LYS A 456 -18.40 26.63 36.93
C LYS A 456 -17.05 25.93 37.21
N LEU A 457 -16.46 26.44 38.30
CA LEU A 457 -15.84 25.75 39.46
C LEU A 457 -14.31 25.54 39.47
N SER A 458 -13.67 26.53 40.10
CA SER A 458 -12.61 26.47 41.13
C SER A 458 -11.21 25.87 40.83
N PRO A 459 -10.13 26.58 41.24
CA PRO A 459 -8.76 26.14 41.09
C PRO A 459 -8.36 25.19 42.24
N SER A 460 -7.85 24.00 41.91
CA SER A 460 -7.23 23.12 42.91
C SER A 460 -6.10 22.29 42.30
N LYS A 461 -4.88 22.78 42.58
CA LYS A 461 -3.61 22.05 42.77
C LYS A 461 -3.03 21.25 41.61
N ALA A 462 -1.89 21.76 41.18
CA ALA A 462 -0.89 21.10 40.34
C ALA A 462 -0.36 19.78 40.93
N SER A 463 -0.19 18.79 40.04
CA SER A 463 0.87 17.78 40.14
C SER A 463 1.15 17.14 38.77
N SER A 464 2.18 17.65 38.08
CA SER A 464 3.24 16.87 37.41
C SER A 464 2.89 15.56 36.66
N LYS A 465 1.91 15.57 35.74
CA LYS A 465 1.68 14.51 34.72
C LYS A 465 1.04 15.05 33.42
N GLU A 466 1.43 16.23 32.94
CA GLU A 466 0.73 16.93 31.84
C GLU A 466 1.43 16.90 30.48
N GLU A 467 2.62 16.32 30.34
CA GLU A 467 3.35 16.35 29.06
C GLU A 467 2.82 15.36 28.02
N GLU A 468 2.17 14.27 28.43
CA GLU A 468 1.56 13.27 27.52
C GLU A 468 0.08 13.57 27.18
N TYR A 469 -0.56 14.51 27.89
CA TYR A 469 -1.95 14.96 27.62
C TYR A 469 -2.02 16.26 26.82
N ALA A 470 -0.87 16.84 26.44
CA ALA A 470 -0.78 18.08 25.68
C ALA A 470 -1.30 17.99 24.23
N GLU A 471 -1.55 16.78 23.71
CA GLU A 471 -2.13 16.54 22.37
C GLU A 471 -3.63 16.87 22.26
N LYS A 472 -4.30 17.25 23.35
CA LYS A 472 -5.70 17.72 23.32
C LYS A 472 -5.88 19.17 23.76
N LYS A 473 -4.96 20.07 23.40
CA LYS A 473 -5.38 21.47 23.23
C LYS A 473 -6.32 21.51 22.03
N SER A 474 -7.54 22.01 22.22
CA SER A 474 -8.52 22.12 21.14
C SER A 474 -7.90 22.84 19.94
N VAL A 475 -8.24 22.43 18.72
CA VAL A 475 -7.77 23.10 17.49
C VAL A 475 -8.11 24.59 17.50
N HIS A 476 -9.22 24.97 18.14
CA HIS A 476 -9.58 26.37 18.43
C HIS A 476 -8.53 27.11 19.26
N ALA A 477 -7.94 26.47 20.28
CA ALA A 477 -6.86 27.05 21.08
C ALA A 477 -5.53 27.13 20.32
N GLN A 478 -5.41 26.52 19.14
CA GLN A 478 -4.24 26.64 18.26
C GLN A 478 -4.50 27.62 17.10
N LEU A 479 -5.73 28.06 16.86
CA LEU A 479 -6.07 28.97 15.77
C LEU A 479 -5.31 30.29 15.83
N PHE A 480 -5.16 30.86 17.03
CA PHE A 480 -4.37 32.09 17.22
C PHE A 480 -2.90 31.92 16.81
N ARG A 481 -2.43 30.67 16.69
CA ARG A 481 -1.07 30.34 16.26
C ARG A 481 -0.92 30.13 14.75
N ASN A 482 -2.01 30.18 13.98
CA ASN A 482 -1.95 29.91 12.55
C ASN A 482 -1.44 31.12 11.78
N GLY A 483 -0.30 30.96 11.09
CA GLY A 483 0.29 32.02 10.27
C GLY A 483 -0.54 32.43 9.06
N THR A 484 -1.40 31.54 8.53
CA THR A 484 -2.24 31.82 7.35
C THR A 484 -3.34 32.85 7.64
N LEU A 485 -4.00 32.72 8.79
CA LEU A 485 -5.05 33.67 9.21
C LEU A 485 -4.45 35.03 9.57
N TRP A 486 -3.27 35.06 10.19
CA TRP A 486 -2.52 36.29 10.41
C TRP A 486 -2.04 36.93 9.11
N GLY A 487 -1.59 36.13 8.13
CA GLY A 487 -1.24 36.61 6.79
C GLY A 487 -2.42 37.29 6.11
N PHE A 488 -3.58 36.63 6.07
CA PHE A 488 -4.81 37.20 5.53
C PHE A 488 -5.25 38.48 6.25
N TYR A 489 -5.16 38.50 7.59
CA TYR A 489 -5.46 39.72 8.37
C TYR A 489 -4.48 40.86 8.06
N VAL A 490 -3.19 40.58 7.91
CA VAL A 490 -2.19 41.59 7.52
C VAL A 490 -2.45 42.08 6.09
N ASP A 491 -2.78 41.20 5.16
CA ASP A 491 -3.08 41.57 3.77
C ASP A 491 -4.36 42.40 3.70
N MET A 492 -5.36 42.08 4.51
CA MET A 492 -6.58 42.89 4.68
C MET A 492 -6.27 44.28 5.22
N LEU A 493 -5.48 44.36 6.29
CA LEU A 493 -5.04 45.64 6.83
C LEU A 493 -4.25 46.45 5.81
N LYS A 494 -3.41 45.81 4.98
CA LYS A 494 -2.68 46.48 3.90
C LYS A 494 -3.60 46.97 2.78
N ALA A 495 -4.57 46.17 2.37
CA ALA A 495 -5.52 46.52 1.31
C ALA A 495 -6.41 47.72 1.70
N MET A 496 -6.70 47.88 2.99
CA MET A 496 -7.45 49.02 3.53
C MET A 496 -6.62 50.30 3.72
N ILE A 497 -5.30 50.26 3.50
CA ILE A 497 -4.47 51.47 3.49
C ILE A 497 -4.67 52.15 2.14
N GLU A 498 -5.68 53.02 2.06
CA GLU A 498 -5.83 53.97 0.96
C GLU A 498 -4.87 55.16 1.16
N GLU A 499 -4.32 55.71 0.08
CA GLU A 499 -3.27 56.74 0.14
C GLU A 499 -3.71 58.07 0.80
N ASP A 500 -5.02 58.32 0.99
CA ASP A 500 -5.57 59.66 1.25
C ASP A 500 -6.31 59.88 2.61
N HIS A 501 -6.45 58.89 3.49
CA HIS A 501 -7.16 59.04 4.78
C HIS A 501 -6.29 58.80 6.03
N ASP A 502 -6.78 59.21 7.22
CA ASP A 502 -6.10 59.12 8.53
C ASP A 502 -5.81 57.66 8.94
N ASN A 503 -4.81 57.08 8.31
CA ASN A 503 -4.39 55.68 8.44
C ASN A 503 -3.74 55.39 9.80
N SER A 504 -3.64 56.37 10.71
CA SER A 504 -3.06 56.20 12.05
C SER A 504 -3.70 55.05 12.83
N ARG A 505 -5.03 54.86 12.71
CA ARG A 505 -5.73 53.74 13.35
C ARG A 505 -5.30 52.40 12.75
N ILE A 506 -5.13 52.33 11.44
CA ILE A 506 -4.72 51.12 10.71
C ILE A 506 -3.25 50.81 11.00
N TYR A 507 -2.35 51.81 11.02
CA TYR A 507 -0.95 51.66 11.40
C TYR A 507 -0.78 51.20 12.85
N GLN A 508 -1.57 51.73 13.79
CA GLN A 508 -1.58 51.25 15.17
C GLN A 508 -2.08 49.81 15.27
N LYS A 509 -3.12 49.45 14.52
CA LYS A 509 -3.61 48.07 14.43
C LYS A 509 -2.56 47.14 13.84
N LEU A 510 -1.87 47.55 12.78
CA LEU A 510 -0.80 46.79 12.13
C LEU A 510 0.40 46.60 13.07
N GLY A 511 0.84 47.66 13.74
CA GLY A 511 1.90 47.59 14.75
C GLY A 511 1.53 46.66 15.92
N SER A 512 0.26 46.69 16.37
CA SER A 512 -0.23 45.77 17.40
C SER A 512 -0.29 44.32 16.91
N ALA A 513 -0.63 44.09 15.64
CA ALA A 513 -0.67 42.78 15.02
C ALA A 513 0.74 42.19 14.93
N TYR A 514 1.71 42.95 14.43
CA TYR A 514 3.11 42.51 14.36
C TYR A 514 3.74 42.34 15.74
N ALA A 515 3.42 43.18 16.73
CA ALA A 515 3.89 43.01 18.10
C ALA A 515 3.36 41.71 18.74
N LYS A 516 2.08 41.37 18.50
CA LYS A 516 1.50 40.10 18.96
C LYS A 516 2.08 38.92 18.19
N LEU A 517 2.23 39.03 16.88
CA LEU A 517 2.90 38.01 16.05
C LEU A 517 4.34 37.74 16.52
N LEU A 518 5.08 38.79 16.90
CA LEU A 518 6.43 38.69 17.48
C LEU A 518 6.38 37.98 18.84
N ALA A 519 5.43 38.36 19.71
CA ALA A 519 5.25 37.72 21.01
C ALA A 519 4.88 36.23 20.90
N LEU A 520 4.14 35.86 19.85
CA LEU A 520 3.71 34.48 19.60
C LEU A 520 4.76 33.64 18.85
N GLN A 521 5.84 34.23 18.34
CA GLN A 521 6.94 33.57 17.62
C GLN A 521 6.55 32.85 16.30
N ILE A 522 5.47 33.27 15.63
CA ILE A 522 4.97 32.62 14.39
C ILE A 522 5.38 33.38 13.12
N ILE A 523 6.01 34.54 13.27
CA ILE A 523 6.37 35.39 12.14
C ILE A 523 7.28 34.64 11.17
N SER A 524 6.87 34.61 9.90
CA SER A 524 7.76 34.20 8.83
C SER A 524 8.79 35.29 8.57
N ILE A 525 10.03 34.91 8.24
CA ILE A 525 11.10 35.87 7.94
C ILE A 525 10.64 36.85 6.86
N ARG A 526 9.93 36.35 5.83
CA ARG A 526 9.34 37.18 4.78
C ARG A 526 8.40 38.25 5.33
N SER A 527 7.44 37.87 6.18
CA SER A 527 6.52 38.83 6.79
C SER A 527 7.21 39.86 7.71
N LEU A 528 8.36 39.52 8.32
CA LEU A 528 9.16 40.48 9.08
C LEU A 528 9.88 41.46 8.16
N LEU A 529 10.46 40.98 7.05
CA LEU A 529 11.11 41.83 6.06
C LEU A 529 10.09 42.77 5.41
N ASP A 530 8.94 42.25 4.98
CA ASP A 530 7.86 43.04 4.39
C ASP A 530 7.36 44.11 5.37
N TYR A 531 7.27 43.79 6.67
CA TYR A 531 6.94 44.76 7.70
C TYR A 531 8.03 45.83 7.89
N ALA A 532 9.29 45.41 7.90
CA ALA A 532 10.41 46.33 8.06
C ALA A 532 10.57 47.26 6.86
N ASP A 533 10.30 46.77 5.63
CA ASP A 533 10.27 47.58 4.41
C ASP A 533 9.08 48.56 4.43
N PHE A 534 7.91 48.12 4.89
CA PHE A 534 6.76 48.98 5.09
C PHE A 534 7.03 50.11 6.12
N LEU A 535 7.67 49.78 7.24
CA LEU A 535 8.07 50.79 8.23
C LEU A 535 9.10 51.78 7.69
N ASP A 536 10.01 51.32 6.82
CA ASP A 536 11.02 52.15 6.15
C ASP A 536 10.36 53.21 5.26
N GLN A 537 9.31 52.81 4.53
CA GLN A 537 8.57 53.69 3.62
C GLN A 537 7.72 54.75 4.36
N HIS A 538 7.15 54.40 5.52
CA HIS A 538 6.12 55.23 6.17
C HIS A 538 6.51 55.88 7.51
N GLU A 539 7.30 55.23 8.37
CA GLU A 539 7.57 55.72 9.75
C GLU A 539 9.06 55.93 10.10
N GLY A 540 9.95 55.81 9.10
CA GLY A 540 11.37 56.11 9.20
C GLY A 540 12.25 54.96 9.69
N GLN A 541 13.52 55.00 9.27
CA GLN A 541 14.54 53.94 9.46
C GLN A 541 14.76 53.50 10.93
N GLY A 542 14.55 54.40 11.90
CA GLY A 542 14.72 54.06 13.32
C GLY A 542 13.76 52.96 13.79
N LYS A 543 12.52 52.96 13.32
CA LYS A 543 11.53 51.93 13.69
C LYS A 543 11.75 50.62 12.95
N SER A 544 12.27 50.65 11.72
CA SER A 544 12.66 49.44 11.00
C SER A 544 13.81 48.73 11.71
N PHE A 545 14.79 49.46 12.28
CA PHE A 545 15.85 48.86 13.10
C PHE A 545 15.34 48.19 14.36
N VAL A 546 14.35 48.79 15.06
CA VAL A 546 13.71 48.15 16.21
C VAL A 546 13.00 46.85 15.80
N ALA A 547 12.37 46.82 14.62
CA ALA A 547 11.73 45.62 14.09
C ALA A 547 12.75 44.52 13.76
N TYR A 548 13.91 44.86 13.16
CA TYR A 548 14.99 43.91 12.91
C TYR A 548 15.61 43.37 14.22
N GLU A 549 15.86 44.23 15.20
CA GLU A 549 16.35 43.79 16.53
C GLU A 549 15.34 42.88 17.24
N ALA A 550 14.05 43.21 17.17
CA ALA A 550 12.99 42.36 17.72
C ALA A 550 12.93 41.00 17.01
N GLY A 551 13.14 40.99 15.69
CA GLY A 551 13.29 39.77 14.90
C GLY A 551 14.45 38.91 15.40
N ILE A 552 15.65 39.47 15.55
CA ILE A 552 16.85 38.74 16.00
C ILE A 552 16.66 38.13 17.39
N ARG A 553 16.02 38.85 18.31
CA ARG A 553 15.74 38.35 19.68
C ARG A 553 14.79 37.15 19.68
N ASN A 554 13.85 37.12 18.73
CA ASN A 554 12.81 36.09 18.69
C ASN A 554 13.23 34.85 17.88
N PHE A 555 13.98 35.00 16.79
CA PHE A 555 14.45 33.87 16.00
C PHE A 555 15.68 33.23 16.63
N LYS A 556 15.52 32.01 17.16
CA LYS A 556 16.62 31.21 17.73
C LYS A 556 17.40 30.40 16.68
N SER A 557 16.89 30.31 15.45
CA SER A 557 17.53 29.51 14.40
C SER A 557 18.68 30.28 13.73
N PRO A 558 19.88 29.70 13.66
CA PRO A 558 21.06 30.31 13.03
C PRO A 558 20.85 30.77 11.58
N GLN A 559 20.06 30.05 10.78
CA GLN A 559 19.78 30.44 9.38
C GLN A 559 18.85 31.65 9.26
N ALA A 560 17.83 31.76 10.12
CA ALA A 560 16.91 32.89 10.09
C ALA A 560 17.60 34.18 10.53
N GLN A 561 18.45 34.08 11.56
CA GLN A 561 19.30 35.17 11.99
C GLN A 561 20.19 35.67 10.85
N TYR A 562 20.71 34.78 10.00
CA TYR A 562 21.60 35.16 8.90
C TYR A 562 20.90 36.05 7.89
N HIS A 563 19.71 35.66 7.44
CA HIS A 563 18.96 36.43 6.46
C HIS A 563 18.54 37.80 7.01
N ILE A 564 18.15 37.87 8.28
CA ILE A 564 17.80 39.14 8.94
C ILE A 564 19.05 40.02 9.06
N TRP A 565 20.17 39.46 9.52
CA TRP A 565 21.43 40.19 9.63
C TRP A 565 21.94 40.69 8.28
N HIS A 566 21.79 39.90 7.21
CA HIS A 566 22.21 40.32 5.88
C HIS A 566 21.48 41.60 5.44
N VAL A 567 20.14 41.62 5.53
CA VAL A 567 19.34 42.78 5.15
C VAL A 567 19.57 43.95 6.10
N TYR A 568 19.67 43.68 7.39
CA TYR A 568 19.91 44.70 8.40
C TYR A 568 21.28 45.38 8.22
N LEU A 569 22.35 44.61 7.95
CA LEU A 569 23.68 45.14 7.70
C LEU A 569 23.74 45.95 6.40
N ASP A 570 23.07 45.50 5.33
CA ASP A 570 23.00 46.27 4.08
C ASP A 570 22.34 47.64 4.30
N LYS A 571 21.22 47.68 5.03
CA LYS A 571 20.55 48.93 5.38
C LYS A 571 21.36 49.77 6.37
N ALA A 572 22.04 49.16 7.33
CA ALA A 572 22.87 49.86 8.31
C ALA A 572 24.08 50.54 7.65
N ILE A 573 24.73 49.90 6.67
CA ILE A 573 25.85 50.48 5.91
C ILE A 573 25.40 51.71 5.10
N GLN A 574 24.16 51.72 4.61
CA GLN A 574 23.63 52.82 3.80
C GLN A 574 23.12 54.00 4.65
N SER A 575 22.69 53.75 5.88
CA SER A 575 21.96 54.74 6.71
C SER A 575 22.76 55.33 7.87
N LEU A 576 23.74 54.59 8.42
CA LEU A 576 24.49 55.03 9.59
C LEU A 576 25.83 55.66 9.19
N GLU A 577 26.06 56.90 9.63
CA GLU A 577 27.34 57.60 9.46
C GLU A 577 28.39 57.17 10.51
N ASN A 578 27.95 56.55 11.61
CA ASN A 578 28.82 56.21 12.75
C ASN A 578 29.50 54.85 12.61
N ASP A 579 30.83 54.90 12.53
CA ASP A 579 31.69 53.74 12.31
C ASP A 579 31.66 52.69 13.43
N GLU A 580 31.56 53.16 14.67
CA GLU A 580 31.59 52.29 15.85
C GLU A 580 30.26 51.56 16.04
N GLN A 581 29.13 52.18 15.68
CA GLN A 581 27.82 51.53 15.74
C GLN A 581 27.72 50.39 14.73
N ILE A 582 28.24 50.58 13.51
CA ILE A 582 28.27 49.52 12.50
C ILE A 582 29.19 48.37 12.95
N ARG A 583 30.35 48.68 13.54
CA ARG A 583 31.26 47.66 14.12
C ARG A 583 30.61 46.89 15.26
N ASP A 584 29.90 47.57 16.16
CA ASP A 584 29.17 46.92 17.26
C ASP A 584 28.07 46.00 16.72
N LEU A 585 27.40 46.37 15.62
CA LEU A 585 26.43 45.51 14.94
C LEU A 585 27.12 44.28 14.36
N PHE A 586 28.26 44.43 13.67
CA PHE A 586 29.04 43.30 13.18
C PHE A 586 29.53 42.40 14.33
N ASP A 587 30.06 42.96 15.40
CA ASP A 587 30.56 42.18 16.55
C ASP A 587 29.40 41.44 17.25
N ARG A 588 28.19 42.03 17.30
CA ARG A 588 26.96 41.32 17.72
C ARG A 588 26.60 40.18 16.77
N CYS A 589 26.69 40.36 15.45
CA CYS A 589 26.48 39.29 14.47
C CYS A 589 27.46 38.12 14.68
N LEU A 590 28.74 38.44 14.95
CA LEU A 590 29.79 37.45 15.16
C LEU A 590 29.62 36.68 16.47
N SER A 591 29.00 37.32 17.48
CA SER A 591 28.64 36.67 18.74
C SER A 591 27.47 35.68 18.63
N SER A 592 26.59 35.85 17.63
CA SER A 592 25.54 34.87 17.32
C SER A 592 26.11 33.67 16.56
N GLU A 593 25.78 32.45 16.99
CA GLU A 593 26.24 31.22 16.33
C GLU A 593 25.57 31.04 14.95
N MET A 594 26.26 31.44 13.88
CA MET A 594 25.78 31.36 12.49
C MET A 594 26.16 30.05 11.79
N PRO A 595 25.36 29.55 10.83
CA PRO A 595 25.74 28.41 10.01
C PRO A 595 26.97 28.73 9.15
N GLY A 596 27.95 27.82 9.14
CA GLY A 596 29.25 28.05 8.48
C GLY A 596 29.18 28.43 7.00
N PHE A 597 28.18 27.95 6.23
CA PHE A 597 28.06 28.22 4.79
C PHE A 597 27.75 29.68 4.44
N HIS A 598 27.16 30.40 5.38
CA HIS A 598 26.69 31.76 5.16
C HIS A 598 27.54 32.79 5.91
N ALA A 599 28.32 32.34 6.89
CA ALA A 599 29.24 33.19 7.64
C ALA A 599 30.25 33.89 6.72
N CYS A 600 30.71 33.23 5.65
CA CYS A 600 31.67 33.79 4.69
C CYS A 600 31.20 35.15 4.13
N ASP A 601 29.93 35.27 3.74
CA ASP A 601 29.40 36.50 3.15
C ASP A 601 29.40 37.68 4.14
N ILE A 602 29.06 37.43 5.41
CA ILE A 602 29.10 38.48 6.45
C ILE A 602 30.55 38.90 6.72
N TYR A 603 31.46 37.94 6.86
CA TYR A 603 32.88 38.24 7.06
C TYR A 603 33.48 38.98 5.86
N MET A 604 33.08 38.63 4.64
CA MET A 604 33.47 39.34 3.42
C MET A 604 32.93 40.78 3.39
N ARG A 605 31.70 41.00 3.86
CA ARG A 605 31.12 42.35 3.96
C ARG A 605 31.83 43.19 5.01
N TYR A 606 32.12 42.62 6.18
CA TYR A 606 32.89 43.30 7.22
C TYR A 606 34.32 43.61 6.76
N PHE A 607 34.93 42.68 6.01
CA PHE A 607 36.22 42.88 5.37
C PHE A 607 36.19 44.03 4.36
N ASN A 608 35.23 44.03 3.42
CA ASN A 608 35.08 45.08 2.42
C ASN A 608 34.85 46.45 3.07
N PHE A 609 34.11 46.49 4.17
CA PHE A 609 33.87 47.70 4.96
C PHE A 609 35.14 48.25 5.62
N GLU A 610 35.93 47.41 6.31
CA GLU A 610 37.19 47.86 6.92
C GLU A 610 38.25 48.21 5.86
N MET A 611 38.23 47.55 4.69
CA MET A 611 39.07 47.91 3.54
C MET A 611 38.68 49.27 2.95
N ALA A 612 37.38 49.57 2.82
CA ALA A 612 36.90 50.88 2.37
C ALA A 612 37.34 52.01 3.31
N ARG A 613 37.65 51.69 4.56
CA ARG A 613 38.12 52.63 5.59
C ARG A 613 39.61 52.50 5.92
N ALA A 614 40.34 51.73 5.12
CA ALA A 614 41.80 51.52 5.17
C ALA A 614 42.39 50.86 6.44
N ASN A 615 41.58 50.18 7.27
CA ASN A 615 42.06 49.47 8.46
C ASN A 615 42.49 48.03 8.15
N VAL A 616 43.65 47.89 7.51
CA VAL A 616 44.13 46.58 7.03
C VAL A 616 44.43 45.60 8.18
N VAL A 617 44.98 46.06 9.30
CA VAL A 617 45.33 45.19 10.43
C VAL A 617 44.10 44.52 11.04
N ARG A 618 42.98 45.26 11.16
CA ARG A 618 41.73 44.70 11.67
C ARG A 618 41.10 43.77 10.64
N ALA A 619 41.14 44.13 9.36
CA ALA A 619 40.66 43.29 8.26
C ALA A 619 41.35 41.90 8.25
N VAL A 620 42.65 41.86 8.50
CA VAL A 620 43.42 40.60 8.60
C VAL A 620 43.04 39.79 9.84
N LYS A 621 42.81 40.44 11.00
CA LYS A 621 42.33 39.76 12.22
C LYS A 621 40.95 39.14 12.04
N ILE A 622 40.03 39.87 11.41
CA ILE A 622 38.67 39.41 11.12
C ILE A 622 38.69 38.15 10.26
N ILE A 623 39.59 38.08 9.27
CA ILE A 623 39.67 36.88 8.44
C ILE A 623 40.31 35.70 9.19
N ARG A 624 41.30 35.93 10.06
CA ARG A 624 41.80 34.87 10.97
C ARG A 624 40.68 34.33 11.86
N GLU A 625 39.84 35.21 12.40
CA GLU A 625 38.67 34.85 13.19
C GLU A 625 37.63 34.09 12.34
N ALA A 626 37.41 34.51 11.10
CA ALA A 626 36.54 33.82 10.14
C ALA A 626 37.03 32.39 9.83
N ILE A 627 38.33 32.22 9.59
CA ILE A 627 38.96 30.91 9.33
C ILE A 627 38.82 30.01 10.56
N ALA A 628 39.12 30.52 11.75
CA ALA A 628 38.96 29.77 13.00
C ALA A 628 37.50 29.35 13.23
N TYR A 629 36.55 30.25 12.93
CA TYR A 629 35.12 29.98 12.99
C TYR A 629 34.67 28.90 11.99
N LEU A 630 35.15 28.96 10.75
CA LEU A 630 34.86 27.96 9.71
C LEU A 630 35.48 26.59 10.03
N THR A 631 36.64 26.56 10.69
CA THR A 631 37.27 25.31 11.18
C THR A 631 36.51 24.70 12.35
N ARG A 632 36.02 25.53 13.29
CA ARG A 632 35.16 25.07 14.38
C ARG A 632 33.83 24.53 13.86
N THR A 633 33.18 25.22 12.92
CA THR A 633 31.89 24.79 12.36
C THR A 633 31.98 23.55 11.48
N PHE A 634 33.10 23.31 10.79
CA PHE A 634 33.34 22.09 10.01
C PHE A 634 33.29 20.81 10.87
N SER A 635 33.68 20.91 12.15
CA SER A 635 33.68 19.78 13.09
C SER A 635 32.28 19.35 13.56
N LEU A 636 31.23 20.15 13.31
CA LEU A 636 29.87 19.86 13.75
C LEU A 636 29.21 18.81 12.83
N PRO A 637 28.58 17.75 13.38
CA PRO A 637 27.99 16.65 12.60
C PRO A 637 26.69 17.02 11.86
N ARG A 638 26.19 18.26 11.98
CA ARG A 638 24.89 18.69 11.43
C ARG A 638 24.86 18.97 9.92
N TYR A 639 25.97 18.81 9.20
CA TYR A 639 26.11 19.30 7.83
C TYR A 639 26.29 18.19 6.78
N THR A 640 25.57 18.32 5.66
CA THR A 640 25.65 17.45 4.48
C THR A 640 26.99 17.61 3.74
N ARG A 641 27.34 16.63 2.89
CA ARG A 641 28.60 16.59 2.13
C ARG A 641 28.77 17.79 1.20
N GLU A 642 27.70 18.22 0.54
CA GLU A 642 27.72 19.38 -0.38
C GLU A 642 28.01 20.67 0.36
N ASN A 643 27.39 20.84 1.52
CA ASN A 643 27.60 22.02 2.32
C ASN A 643 29.06 22.05 2.82
N ARG A 644 29.62 20.92 3.27
CA ARG A 644 31.05 20.84 3.65
C ARG A 644 32.02 21.24 2.52
N ASN A 645 31.71 20.87 1.28
CA ASN A 645 32.50 21.30 0.13
C ASN A 645 32.42 22.82 -0.07
N LYS A 646 31.24 23.44 0.10
CA LYS A 646 31.08 24.90 0.04
C LYS A 646 31.91 25.61 1.11
N ILE A 647 31.89 25.15 2.38
CA ILE A 647 32.79 25.70 3.43
C ILE A 647 34.26 25.61 3.00
N ALA A 648 34.66 24.52 2.37
CA ALA A 648 36.04 24.33 1.97
C ALA A 648 36.44 25.24 0.79
N ASP A 649 35.53 25.47 -0.17
CA ASP A 649 35.72 26.47 -1.23
C ASP A 649 35.71 27.90 -0.67
N ASP A 650 34.84 28.21 0.29
CA ASP A 650 34.77 29.52 0.95
C ASP A 650 36.05 29.83 1.74
N LYS A 651 36.62 28.83 2.42
CA LYS A 651 37.94 28.96 3.06
C LYS A 651 39.02 29.33 2.06
N PHE A 652 39.03 28.69 0.88
CA PHE A 652 40.00 29.02 -0.18
C PHE A 652 39.83 30.45 -0.69
N VAL A 653 38.57 30.92 -0.87
CA VAL A 653 38.29 32.30 -1.27
C VAL A 653 38.76 33.30 -0.22
N LEU A 654 38.60 33.00 1.07
CA LEU A 654 39.11 33.85 2.14
C LEU A 654 40.65 33.89 2.15
N TYR A 655 41.31 32.74 2.04
CA TYR A 655 42.78 32.66 2.00
C TYR A 655 43.37 33.42 0.81
N SER A 656 42.82 33.23 -0.39
CA SER A 656 43.29 33.96 -1.59
C SER A 656 43.09 35.47 -1.49
N LYS A 657 41.98 35.94 -0.90
CA LYS A 657 41.75 37.37 -0.66
C LYS A 657 42.70 37.93 0.40
N VAL A 658 42.96 37.23 1.50
CA VAL A 658 44.00 37.65 2.47
C VAL A 658 45.36 37.71 1.81
N ALA A 659 45.73 36.69 1.04
CA ALA A 659 47.00 36.60 0.34
C ALA A 659 47.20 37.83 -0.55
N SER A 660 46.23 38.16 -1.41
CA SER A 660 46.29 39.36 -2.26
C SER A 660 46.35 40.67 -1.46
N VAL A 661 45.62 40.78 -0.35
CA VAL A 661 45.54 42.01 0.44
C VAL A 661 46.82 42.26 1.26
N VAL A 662 47.39 41.22 1.86
CA VAL A 662 48.65 41.29 2.59
C VAL A 662 49.80 41.64 1.64
N LEU A 663 49.82 41.03 0.45
CA LEU A 663 50.79 41.35 -0.61
C LEU A 663 50.63 42.78 -1.14
N GLY A 664 49.39 43.22 -1.37
CA GLY A 664 49.12 44.52 -1.96
C GLY A 664 49.33 45.70 -1.00
N SER A 665 48.89 45.59 0.25
CA SER A 665 48.75 46.74 1.15
C SER A 665 49.73 46.79 2.32
N LEU A 666 50.21 45.64 2.82
CA LEU A 666 51.15 45.58 3.95
C LEU A 666 52.60 45.32 3.52
N HIS A 667 52.83 44.64 2.39
CA HIS A 667 54.18 44.21 1.95
C HIS A 667 54.96 43.42 3.01
N ASP A 668 54.26 42.81 3.99
CA ASP A 668 54.86 42.04 5.06
C ASP A 668 55.06 40.58 4.64
N ASN A 669 56.29 40.28 4.19
CA ASN A 669 56.68 38.94 3.73
C ASN A 669 56.54 37.86 4.80
N ASN A 670 56.72 38.20 6.08
CA ASN A 670 56.65 37.21 7.17
C ASN A 670 55.21 36.82 7.50
N LEU A 671 54.30 37.79 7.59
CA LEU A 671 52.88 37.51 7.81
C LEU A 671 52.30 36.69 6.67
N TYR A 672 52.65 37.05 5.43
CA TYR A 672 52.24 36.28 4.25
C TYR A 672 52.70 34.82 4.31
N ARG A 673 53.95 34.58 4.72
CA ARG A 673 54.50 33.23 4.90
C ARG A 673 53.74 32.44 5.95
N ASP A 674 53.51 33.04 7.12
CA ASP A 674 52.78 32.38 8.21
C ASP A 674 51.36 32.00 7.74
N PHE A 675 50.66 32.91 7.06
CA PHE A 675 49.33 32.64 6.49
C PHE A 675 49.33 31.51 5.47
N MET A 676 50.28 31.50 4.54
CA MET A 676 50.35 30.44 3.52
C MET A 676 50.72 29.10 4.13
N THR A 677 51.54 29.07 5.20
CA THR A 677 51.81 27.83 5.93
C THR A 677 50.59 27.33 6.70
N GLU A 678 49.81 28.20 7.33
CA GLU A 678 48.53 27.86 7.96
C GLU A 678 47.55 27.28 6.93
N ALA A 679 47.42 27.93 5.78
CA ALA A 679 46.54 27.48 4.69
C ALA A 679 46.94 26.11 4.11
N LEU A 680 48.24 25.81 4.04
CA LEU A 680 48.76 24.54 3.52
C LEU A 680 48.71 23.38 4.53
N GLN A 681 48.57 23.68 5.82
CA GLN A 681 48.45 22.68 6.90
C GLN A 681 46.99 22.29 7.18
N ASP A 682 46.02 23.02 6.64
CA ASP A 682 44.60 22.71 6.78
C ASP A 682 44.22 21.42 6.03
N GLY A 683 44.12 20.31 6.76
CA GLY A 683 43.71 19.00 6.24
C GLY A 683 42.25 18.91 5.76
N GLN A 684 41.53 20.04 5.74
CA GLN A 684 40.12 20.15 5.36
C GLN A 684 39.92 20.70 3.93
N LEU A 685 40.99 21.17 3.27
CA LEU A 685 40.92 21.70 1.90
C LEU A 685 40.99 20.60 0.84
N PRO A 686 40.25 20.71 -0.28
CA PRO A 686 40.39 19.82 -1.42
C PRO A 686 41.79 19.90 -2.03
N LEU A 687 42.32 18.75 -2.45
CA LEU A 687 43.67 18.64 -3.03
C LEU A 687 43.92 19.62 -4.20
N ALA A 688 42.90 19.89 -5.03
CA ALA A 688 43.04 20.84 -6.14
C ALA A 688 43.25 22.30 -5.65
N ARG A 689 42.54 22.71 -4.60
CA ARG A 689 42.59 24.08 -4.05
C ARG A 689 43.89 24.33 -3.28
N SER A 690 44.41 23.34 -2.56
CA SER A 690 45.71 23.44 -1.89
C SER A 690 46.86 23.54 -2.89
N ILE A 691 46.74 22.89 -4.06
CA ILE A 691 47.71 23.01 -5.14
C ILE A 691 47.71 24.42 -5.72
N ASP A 692 46.53 25.01 -5.96
CA ASP A 692 46.43 26.36 -6.50
C ASP A 692 47.05 27.40 -5.54
N LEU A 693 46.74 27.34 -4.23
CA LEU A 693 47.39 28.20 -3.21
C LEU A 693 48.90 27.94 -3.13
N GLY A 694 49.32 26.68 -3.23
CA GLY A 694 50.73 26.31 -3.25
C GLY A 694 51.47 26.91 -4.43
N LEU A 695 50.85 26.96 -5.61
CA LEU A 695 51.42 27.58 -6.81
C LEU A 695 51.51 29.11 -6.66
N GLU A 696 50.51 29.76 -6.06
CA GLU A 696 50.58 31.19 -5.71
C GLU A 696 51.72 31.47 -4.71
N PHE A 697 51.91 30.60 -3.73
CA PHE A 697 53.01 30.72 -2.77
C PHE A 697 54.38 30.56 -3.41
N ILE A 698 54.50 29.62 -4.34
CA ILE A 698 55.72 29.42 -5.11
C ILE A 698 56.02 30.63 -5.98
N GLN A 699 55.03 31.17 -6.68
CA GLN A 699 55.20 32.39 -7.50
C GLN A 699 55.69 33.57 -6.64
N PHE A 700 55.17 33.70 -5.42
CA PHE A 700 55.65 34.71 -4.49
C PHE A 700 57.13 34.49 -4.09
N GLU A 701 57.51 33.28 -3.65
CA GLU A 701 58.89 33.01 -3.22
C GLU A 701 59.88 33.04 -4.41
N THR A 702 59.43 32.77 -5.65
CA THR A 702 60.24 33.00 -6.84
C THR A 702 60.48 34.48 -7.10
N ASN A 703 59.48 35.34 -6.86
CA ASN A 703 59.63 36.79 -6.95
C ASN A 703 60.59 37.33 -5.87
N GLN A 704 60.59 36.70 -4.68
CA GLN A 704 61.54 36.99 -3.60
C GLN A 704 62.93 36.33 -3.77
N LYS A 705 63.13 35.52 -4.81
CA LYS A 705 64.38 34.81 -5.18
C LYS A 705 64.89 33.76 -4.18
N GLU A 706 64.01 33.18 -3.35
CA GLU A 706 64.39 32.16 -2.35
C GLU A 706 64.36 30.72 -2.93
N VAL A 707 65.40 30.36 -3.68
CA VAL A 707 65.51 29.10 -4.45
C VAL A 707 65.40 27.84 -3.59
N HIS A 708 65.90 27.87 -2.35
CA HIS A 708 65.83 26.70 -1.46
C HIS A 708 64.42 26.44 -0.93
N ARG A 709 63.64 27.51 -0.70
CA ARG A 709 62.27 27.40 -0.18
C ARG A 709 61.30 27.01 -1.28
N THR A 710 61.42 27.59 -2.48
CA THR A 710 60.63 27.18 -3.64
C THR A 710 60.78 25.68 -3.91
N ARG A 711 62.02 25.15 -3.82
CA ARG A 711 62.28 23.69 -3.90
C ARG A 711 61.58 22.88 -2.82
N ALA A 712 61.65 23.34 -1.56
CA ALA A 712 60.99 22.68 -0.46
C ALA A 712 59.45 22.67 -0.65
N LEU A 713 58.88 23.76 -1.16
CA LEU A 713 57.46 23.88 -1.47
C LEU A 713 57.03 22.98 -2.62
N PHE A 714 57.81 22.92 -3.70
CA PHE A 714 57.55 21.98 -4.79
C PHE A 714 57.60 20.52 -4.30
N ARG A 715 58.57 20.16 -3.44
CA ARG A 715 58.63 18.84 -2.80
C ARG A 715 57.41 18.56 -1.93
N TYR A 716 56.97 19.54 -1.16
CA TYR A 716 55.77 19.43 -0.33
C TYR A 716 54.52 19.22 -1.17
N LEU A 717 54.28 20.06 -2.18
CA LEU A 717 53.13 19.92 -3.08
C LEU A 717 53.14 18.60 -3.84
N ALA A 718 54.32 18.14 -4.29
CA ALA A 718 54.48 16.86 -4.95
C ALA A 718 54.14 15.66 -4.05
N GLY A 719 54.34 15.77 -2.74
CA GLY A 719 54.00 14.74 -1.76
C GLY A 719 52.49 14.60 -1.51
N LEU A 720 51.71 15.67 -1.70
CA LEU A 720 50.27 15.70 -1.38
C LEU A 720 49.39 14.86 -2.32
N GLY A 721 49.87 14.44 -3.50
CA GLY A 721 49.03 13.74 -4.49
C GLY A 721 49.77 12.78 -5.42
N HIS A 722 49.02 11.85 -6.01
CA HIS A 722 49.55 10.88 -6.96
C HIS A 722 50.14 11.58 -8.21
N PRO A 723 51.35 11.22 -8.68
CA PRO A 723 51.98 11.86 -9.83
C PRO A 723 51.16 11.88 -11.13
N ASP A 724 50.33 10.86 -11.35
CA ASP A 724 49.49 10.73 -12.57
C ASP A 724 48.10 11.39 -12.47
N ALA A 725 47.75 12.01 -11.33
CA ALA A 725 46.51 12.78 -11.27
C ALA A 725 46.61 13.99 -12.22
N HIS A 726 45.57 14.23 -13.02
CA HIS A 726 45.55 15.30 -14.03
C HIS A 726 45.89 16.70 -13.46
N VAL A 727 45.58 16.94 -12.19
CA VAL A 727 45.87 18.18 -11.46
C VAL A 727 47.36 18.31 -11.13
N MET A 728 48.03 17.20 -10.79
CA MET A 728 49.46 17.17 -10.43
C MET A 728 50.38 17.34 -11.64
N LYS A 729 49.93 16.92 -12.83
CA LYS A 729 50.71 17.09 -14.07
C LYS A 729 51.10 18.56 -14.30
N LYS A 730 50.21 19.51 -13.97
CA LYS A 730 50.48 20.95 -14.05
C LYS A 730 51.57 21.41 -13.08
N VAL A 731 51.59 20.87 -11.85
CA VAL A 731 52.60 21.18 -10.84
C VAL A 731 53.98 20.68 -11.28
N TRP A 732 54.04 19.45 -11.80
CA TRP A 732 55.28 18.86 -12.30
C TRP A 732 55.83 19.61 -13.52
N GLN A 733 54.97 20.06 -14.43
CA GLN A 733 55.37 20.92 -15.55
C GLN A 733 55.98 22.24 -15.07
N LYS A 734 55.28 22.96 -14.17
CA LYS A 734 55.79 24.21 -13.59
C LYS A 734 57.09 24.01 -12.80
N TRP A 735 57.26 22.89 -12.11
CA TRP A 735 58.51 22.59 -11.40
C TRP A 735 59.66 22.31 -12.38
N GLN A 736 59.39 21.60 -13.48
CA GLN A 736 60.38 21.35 -14.53
C GLN A 736 60.80 22.64 -15.23
N GLU A 737 59.85 23.48 -15.61
CA GLU A 737 60.11 24.79 -16.20
C GLU A 737 60.95 25.66 -15.25
N TRP A 738 60.60 25.69 -13.97
CA TRP A 738 61.34 26.47 -12.98
C TRP A 738 62.77 25.96 -12.73
N GLU A 739 63.02 24.65 -12.65
CA GLU A 739 64.39 24.12 -12.47
C GLU A 739 65.25 24.27 -13.73
N VAL A 740 64.65 24.39 -14.91
CA VAL A 740 65.40 24.75 -16.14
C VAL A 740 65.85 26.21 -16.06
N ASP A 741 65.00 27.10 -15.54
CA ASP A 741 65.31 28.53 -15.44
C ASP A 741 66.24 28.89 -14.26
N SER A 742 66.20 28.11 -13.17
CA SER A 742 66.88 28.44 -11.91
C SER A 742 67.88 27.37 -11.40
N GLY A 743 67.99 26.22 -12.09
CA GLY A 743 68.63 25.03 -11.56
C GLY A 743 70.02 24.68 -12.14
N THR A 744 70.66 23.74 -11.45
CA THR A 744 71.90 23.05 -11.81
C THR A 744 71.62 21.58 -12.18
N GLU A 745 72.52 20.90 -12.91
CA GLU A 745 72.32 19.50 -13.33
C GLU A 745 72.05 18.53 -12.16
N GLU A 746 72.63 18.79 -10.99
CA GLU A 746 72.42 17.99 -9.78
C GLU A 746 71.01 18.17 -9.20
N SER A 747 70.48 19.40 -9.24
CA SER A 747 69.12 19.70 -8.79
C SER A 747 68.06 19.03 -9.67
N TYR A 748 68.30 18.97 -10.98
CA TYR A 748 67.41 18.27 -11.92
C TYR A 748 67.41 16.74 -11.68
N LYS A 749 68.59 16.15 -11.37
CA LYS A 749 68.68 14.75 -10.97
C LYS A 749 67.94 14.48 -9.65
N GLN A 750 67.96 15.41 -8.71
CA GLN A 750 67.21 15.30 -7.46
C GLN A 750 65.68 15.36 -7.69
N LEU A 751 65.19 16.17 -8.64
CA LEU A 751 63.78 16.18 -9.05
C LEU A 751 63.35 14.80 -9.58
N LEU A 752 64.14 14.21 -10.48
CA LEU A 752 63.84 12.89 -11.04
C LEU A 752 63.86 11.78 -9.97
N LYS A 753 64.77 11.88 -8.99
CA LYS A 753 64.80 10.98 -7.83
C LYS A 753 63.56 11.14 -6.96
N ALA A 754 63.18 12.37 -6.63
CA ALA A 754 61.97 12.67 -5.85
C ALA A 754 60.70 12.16 -6.55
N ARG A 755 60.59 12.35 -7.88
CA ARG A 755 59.47 11.83 -8.67
C ARG A 755 59.37 10.31 -8.63
N ARG A 756 60.51 9.60 -8.73
CA ARG A 756 60.55 8.13 -8.62
C ARG A 756 60.22 7.66 -7.21
N GLN A 757 60.73 8.36 -6.21
CA GLN A 757 60.49 8.06 -4.80
C GLN A 757 58.99 8.14 -4.47
N ILE A 758 58.33 9.24 -4.86
CA ILE A 758 56.89 9.43 -4.65
C ILE A 758 56.09 8.37 -5.43
N LEU A 759 56.47 8.06 -6.67
CA LEU A 759 55.81 7.01 -7.46
C LEU A 759 55.89 5.64 -6.76
N ASN A 760 57.02 5.33 -6.13
CA ASN A 760 57.19 4.09 -5.37
C ASN A 760 56.36 4.11 -4.07
N GLU A 761 56.41 5.21 -3.30
CA GLU A 761 55.61 5.36 -2.08
C GLU A 761 54.10 5.20 -2.34
N TYR A 762 53.59 5.70 -3.48
CA TYR A 762 52.18 5.50 -3.85
C TYR A 762 51.88 4.10 -4.41
N LYS A 763 52.83 3.41 -5.02
CA LYS A 763 52.70 1.99 -5.40
C LYS A 763 52.61 1.13 -4.15
N ASP A 764 53.50 1.36 -3.19
CA ASP A 764 53.50 0.66 -1.90
C ASP A 764 52.16 0.88 -1.17
N VAL A 765 51.61 2.10 -1.17
CA VAL A 765 50.28 2.37 -0.56
C VAL A 765 49.12 1.73 -1.33
N LYS A 766 49.21 1.60 -2.67
CA LYS A 766 48.22 0.87 -3.48
C LYS A 766 48.27 -0.63 -3.18
N ASP A 767 49.47 -1.18 -3.07
CA ASP A 767 49.71 -2.58 -2.75
C ASP A 767 49.19 -2.89 -1.33
N ILE A 768 49.45 -2.02 -0.36
CA ILE A 768 48.87 -2.10 1.00
C ILE A 768 47.33 -2.03 0.96
N LYS A 769 46.73 -1.15 0.14
CA LYS A 769 45.26 -1.07 0.00
C LYS A 769 44.66 -2.31 -0.68
N SER A 770 45.34 -2.91 -1.65
CA SER A 770 44.91 -4.17 -2.26
C SER A 770 45.05 -5.35 -1.30
N ASP A 771 46.10 -5.35 -0.46
CA ASP A 771 46.32 -6.40 0.56
C ASP A 771 45.27 -6.35 1.68
N ILE A 772 44.79 -5.15 2.03
CA ILE A 772 43.71 -4.96 3.02
C ILE A 772 42.34 -5.42 2.47
N ASN A 773 42.16 -5.53 1.14
CA ASN A 773 40.88 -5.88 0.52
C ASN A 773 41.00 -7.10 -0.44
N PRO A 774 41.21 -8.33 0.10
CA PRO A 774 41.57 -9.51 -0.70
C PRO A 774 40.40 -10.20 -1.44
N MET A 775 39.15 -9.73 -1.34
CA MET A 775 38.05 -10.20 -2.18
C MET A 775 37.74 -9.19 -3.28
N GLY A 776 38.28 -9.45 -4.48
CA GLY A 776 38.08 -8.62 -5.67
C GLY A 776 36.66 -8.73 -6.22
N PHE A 777 35.96 -7.60 -6.28
CA PHE A 777 34.88 -7.41 -7.25
C PHE A 777 35.51 -7.28 -8.64
N VAL A 778 35.22 -8.24 -9.52
CA VAL A 778 35.56 -8.19 -10.94
C VAL A 778 34.76 -7.06 -11.59
N MET A 779 35.39 -5.91 -11.80
CA MET A 779 34.84 -4.85 -12.65
C MET A 779 35.05 -5.27 -14.11
N ALA A 780 33.95 -5.54 -14.81
CA ALA A 780 33.94 -5.78 -16.24
C ALA A 780 34.47 -4.53 -16.97
N GLU A 781 35.42 -4.73 -17.89
CA GLU A 781 35.92 -3.69 -18.79
C GLU A 781 34.79 -3.17 -19.69
N ALA A 782 34.20 -2.04 -19.31
CA ALA A 782 33.28 -1.31 -20.16
C ALA A 782 34.07 -0.61 -21.29
N LYS A 783 33.86 -1.07 -22.52
CA LYS A 783 34.30 -0.40 -23.75
C LYS A 783 33.83 1.07 -23.76
N PRO A 784 34.65 2.03 -24.26
CA PRO A 784 34.26 3.42 -24.32
C PRO A 784 33.15 3.63 -25.37
N VAL A 785 32.03 4.17 -24.92
CA VAL A 785 30.92 4.65 -25.75
C VAL A 785 31.37 5.97 -26.41
N THR A 786 31.60 5.92 -27.71
CA THR A 786 31.76 7.12 -28.56
C THR A 786 30.40 7.76 -28.79
N THR A 787 30.30 9.01 -28.38
CA THR A 787 29.23 9.96 -28.71
C THR A 787 29.08 10.14 -30.21
N THR A 788 27.88 9.89 -30.72
CA THR A 788 27.43 10.24 -32.07
C THR A 788 26.85 11.65 -32.06
N GLU A 789 27.54 12.60 -32.70
CA GLU A 789 26.91 13.76 -33.33
C GLU A 789 27.45 13.86 -34.77
N ASP A 790 26.49 13.80 -35.70
CA ASP A 790 26.42 14.38 -37.04
C ASP A 790 27.54 14.16 -38.07
N THR A 791 27.20 13.27 -39.02
CA THR A 791 27.80 13.13 -40.34
C THR A 791 27.48 14.34 -41.24
N ALA A 792 28.51 15.11 -41.61
CA ALA A 792 28.56 15.85 -42.87
C ALA A 792 29.95 15.64 -43.51
N ALA A 793 29.94 15.08 -44.72
CA ALA A 793 31.08 14.54 -45.44
C ALA A 793 32.19 15.56 -45.78
N PRO A 794 33.47 15.16 -45.84
CA PRO A 794 34.42 15.71 -46.78
C PRO A 794 34.28 14.98 -48.13
N LYS A 795 33.95 15.74 -49.18
CA LYS A 795 34.04 15.28 -50.57
C LYS A 795 35.49 14.89 -50.88
N ASN A 796 35.72 13.62 -51.20
CA ASN A 796 36.87 13.19 -51.99
C ASN A 796 36.65 13.66 -53.44
N PRO A 797 37.59 14.40 -54.05
CA PRO A 797 37.61 14.59 -55.49
C PRO A 797 38.45 13.47 -56.11
N ASP A 798 37.73 12.58 -56.80
CA ASP A 798 38.20 11.74 -57.91
C ASP A 798 39.45 10.88 -57.67
N VAL A 799 39.25 9.56 -57.60
CA VAL A 799 39.71 8.61 -58.64
C VAL A 799 39.40 7.18 -58.19
N ILE A 800 38.37 6.63 -58.84
CA ILE A 800 38.28 5.32 -59.53
C ILE A 800 38.70 4.07 -58.74
N GLU A 801 37.66 3.31 -58.38
CA GLU A 801 37.43 1.86 -58.59
C GLU A 801 38.66 0.95 -58.65
N LEU A 802 38.83 0.06 -57.67
CA LEU A 802 38.28 -1.30 -57.63
C LEU A 802 38.83 -2.20 -58.75
N ASP A 803 39.73 -3.10 -58.36
CA ASP A 803 39.85 -4.44 -58.95
C ASP A 803 39.52 -5.45 -57.83
N MET A 804 38.31 -6.01 -57.80
CA MET A 804 37.85 -7.22 -58.51
C MET A 804 38.38 -8.48 -57.80
N ASP A 805 37.58 -9.25 -57.07
CA ASP A 805 36.40 -10.06 -57.43
C ASP A 805 36.78 -11.54 -57.28
N MET A 806 36.06 -12.23 -56.38
CA MET A 806 35.41 -13.53 -56.53
C MET A 806 34.42 -13.73 -55.39
#